data_AF-A0A2D7PQ68-F1
#
_entry.id   AF-A0A2D7PQ68-F1
#
_cell.length_a   1.000
_cell.length_b   1.000
_cell.length_c   1.000
_cell.angle_alpha   90.00
_cell.angle_beta   90.00
_cell.angle_gamma   90.00
#
_symmetry.space_group_name_H-M   'P 1'
#
loop_
_entity.id
_entity.type
_entity.pdbx_description
1 polymer ?
#
loop_
_entity_poly.entity_id
_entity_poly.type
_entity_poly.pdbx_seq_one_letter_code
_entity_poly.pdbx_strand_id
1 'polypeptide(L)'
;MARHIAGSRSHFLHNWRCGGVFLSAVGLFLMHPAASSADLQELLELKSRCIQDSVSVLQSDLMGSASGNDLGDVLLSGNQFFVCPLVPAEGQGEGELGPRALQREETWPQGQASIPFLRFNGLGAQRCWECHNSAGVASEFIPNDDNNPPGPWIDIKQGGTGGAGGYSSTLYQNPEWPYPNRDGKLINIVRSPPAVFGSGYLQRLAYEMTVELQNIEEKVLERARKSVEGRAEEPLVAKGVSFGTLVIDCQNPSCSEYEKSGYEGIQADLIVRPLQHKGVASTVRHFVMSALDFHMGIQSVELVGPNNDCDHDGKYNEMAADVSFQPAGSFEELLKSQAVQQSIGNVTALTAWTGMVRPPQFEARFPMAEEGRSLFVEIGCDDCHRTQLTIQKPVFTIQNPPIPKTCPPEPGIPALGSNTVRPSDLHPFVAEKLGTADESNCPEGFYCIDLSNDPGDPALASAPTDTQFPTIFTTFLPRLPQHPDQQVEVALYSDLKRHRMGSHLAQIGPEQDDDSGNSIPNDEWLTSKLWGVSDTGPWLHDGRARTLEEAILQHEGPGSEANEVVGRYESLGQDDRDAVIAFLSSLRLPADPPAITLNPIVNDDEIRDLNPTVMVSSRRLMLVNYEGADGRRLRQFRFTSNDSAIDAPAENSVGDPTRYGAELSVYNADGANEQVTLSLASGKWSKTASGFRFSGGRESEVQNVSIEPGRIQISSRSETWPYPLQVPEQGEVAVRLTLGQQEWCASAPARTSGTPPSTKRYDRPGFFQGAPRSPALAACPVPPSDFRKHVGVR
;
A
#
# COMPACT_ATOMS: atom_id res chain seq x y z
N MET A 1 2.89 -63.75 -23.39
CA MET A 1 2.36 -64.68 -24.41
C MET A 1 1.41 -63.91 -25.30
N ALA A 2 1.76 -63.76 -26.59
CA ALA A 2 0.94 -63.09 -27.59
C ALA A 2 0.20 -64.12 -28.46
N ARG A 3 -0.82 -63.63 -29.17
CA ARG A 3 -1.55 -64.16 -30.36
C ARG A 3 -3.01 -64.57 -30.07
N HIS A 4 -4.00 -64.35 -30.92
CA HIS A 4 -4.26 -63.49 -32.10
C HIS A 4 -5.66 -63.86 -32.65
N ILE A 5 -6.05 -63.24 -33.78
CA ILE A 5 -7.08 -63.63 -34.79
C ILE A 5 -8.52 -63.16 -34.47
N ALA A 6 -9.38 -62.65 -35.38
CA ALA A 6 -9.37 -61.85 -36.62
C ALA A 6 -10.73 -62.09 -37.35
N GLY A 7 -11.24 -61.07 -38.06
CA GLY A 7 -12.17 -61.19 -39.20
C GLY A 7 -13.68 -61.25 -38.87
N SER A 8 -14.64 -60.87 -39.74
CA SER A 8 -14.69 -60.13 -41.01
C SER A 8 -16.17 -60.03 -41.45
N ARG A 9 -16.55 -59.03 -42.26
CA ARG A 9 -17.68 -59.03 -43.26
C ARG A 9 -19.13 -59.08 -42.69
N SER A 10 -20.20 -58.49 -43.24
CA SER A 10 -20.47 -57.70 -44.46
C SER A 10 -21.97 -57.35 -44.57
N HIS A 11 -22.29 -56.27 -45.33
CA HIS A 11 -23.29 -56.21 -46.43
C HIS A 11 -24.79 -55.81 -46.25
N PHE A 12 -25.22 -54.94 -47.22
CA PHE A 12 -26.53 -54.63 -47.84
C PHE A 12 -27.57 -53.76 -47.07
N LEU A 13 -27.79 -52.48 -47.41
CA LEU A 13 -28.57 -51.85 -48.51
C LEU A 13 -30.10 -52.08 -48.45
N HIS A 14 -30.89 -51.01 -48.20
CA HIS A 14 -31.92 -50.52 -49.14
C HIS A 14 -32.53 -49.16 -48.73
N ASN A 15 -32.63 -48.29 -49.74
CA ASN A 15 -33.24 -46.97 -49.80
C ASN A 15 -34.75 -46.99 -49.54
N TRP A 16 -35.31 -45.96 -48.89
CA TRP A 16 -36.51 -45.24 -49.36
C TRP A 16 -36.34 -43.74 -49.00
N ARG A 17 -36.43 -42.86 -50.00
CA ARG A 17 -36.38 -41.38 -49.91
C ARG A 17 -37.68 -40.81 -50.48
N CYS A 18 -38.09 -39.68 -49.89
CA CYS A 18 -38.86 -38.53 -50.42
C CYS A 18 -40.07 -38.19 -49.51
N GLY A 19 -40.21 -36.98 -48.96
CA GLY A 19 -39.41 -35.76 -49.18
C GLY A 19 -39.74 -34.58 -48.25
N GLY A 20 -38.96 -33.50 -48.42
CA GLY A 20 -39.17 -32.13 -47.93
C GLY A 20 -38.75 -31.87 -46.48
N VAL A 21 -37.45 -31.74 -46.15
CA VAL A 21 -36.63 -30.50 -46.16
C VAL A 21 -37.20 -29.36 -45.28
N PHE A 22 -36.68 -29.23 -44.05
CA PHE A 22 -35.90 -28.06 -43.62
C PHE A 22 -35.00 -28.42 -42.42
N LEU A 23 -33.72 -28.04 -42.56
CA LEU A 23 -32.56 -28.07 -41.65
C LEU A 23 -32.84 -27.39 -40.29
N SER A 24 -32.14 -27.58 -39.16
CA SER A 24 -30.96 -28.36 -38.68
C SER A 24 -30.97 -28.23 -37.14
N ALA A 25 -30.87 -29.28 -36.31
CA ALA A 25 -29.67 -30.02 -35.89
C ALA A 25 -28.63 -29.21 -35.12
N VAL A 26 -28.66 -29.24 -33.77
CA VAL A 26 -27.48 -29.44 -32.92
C VAL A 26 -27.89 -30.29 -31.71
N GLY A 27 -27.33 -31.48 -31.64
CA GLY A 27 -27.43 -32.40 -30.52
C GLY A 27 -26.70 -33.67 -30.89
N LEU A 28 -25.44 -33.80 -30.47
CA LEU A 28 -24.89 -35.04 -29.93
C LEU A 28 -23.46 -34.81 -29.41
N PHE A 29 -23.34 -34.93 -28.09
CA PHE A 29 -22.24 -35.52 -27.33
C PHE A 29 -20.99 -35.95 -28.12
N LEU A 30 -19.90 -35.21 -27.89
CA LEU A 30 -18.55 -35.76 -27.90
C LEU A 30 -18.11 -35.92 -26.44
N MET A 31 -17.94 -37.18 -26.03
CA MET A 31 -17.24 -37.56 -24.81
C MET A 31 -15.83 -36.97 -24.85
N HIS A 32 -15.57 -35.95 -24.05
CA HIS A 32 -14.21 -35.61 -23.66
C HIS A 32 -13.76 -36.62 -22.58
N PRO A 33 -12.51 -37.09 -22.58
CA PRO A 33 -11.99 -37.81 -21.43
C PRO A 33 -12.04 -36.86 -20.22
N ALA A 34 -12.47 -37.38 -19.07
CA ALA A 34 -12.40 -36.63 -17.83
C ALA A 34 -10.95 -36.21 -17.59
N ALA A 35 -10.68 -34.90 -17.55
CA ALA A 35 -9.39 -34.35 -17.18
C ALA A 35 -8.96 -34.97 -15.84
N SER A 36 -7.70 -35.41 -15.75
CA SER A 36 -7.17 -35.92 -14.49
C SER A 36 -7.12 -34.80 -13.44
N SER A 37 -7.04 -35.14 -12.15
CA SER A 37 -6.85 -34.14 -11.09
C SER A 37 -5.60 -33.29 -11.30
N ALA A 38 -4.56 -33.86 -11.94
CA ALA A 38 -3.35 -33.14 -12.33
C ALA A 38 -3.62 -32.13 -13.45
N ASP A 39 -4.37 -32.51 -14.49
CA ASP A 39 -4.75 -31.58 -15.58
C ASP A 39 -5.64 -30.43 -15.07
N LEU A 40 -6.52 -30.71 -14.09
CA LEU A 40 -7.36 -29.68 -13.47
C LEU A 40 -6.55 -28.74 -12.57
N GLN A 41 -5.52 -29.26 -11.91
CA GLN A 41 -4.62 -28.50 -11.03
C GLN A 41 -3.66 -27.63 -11.84
N GLU A 42 -3.13 -28.14 -12.95
CA GLU A 42 -2.33 -27.37 -13.92
C GLU A 42 -3.17 -26.27 -14.59
N LEU A 43 -4.44 -26.54 -14.92
CA LEU A 43 -5.38 -25.53 -15.45
C LEU A 43 -5.80 -24.48 -14.40
N LEU A 44 -5.86 -24.84 -13.12
CA LEU A 44 -6.10 -23.90 -12.02
C LEU A 44 -4.86 -23.05 -11.74
N GLU A 45 -3.67 -23.65 -11.78
CA GLU A 45 -2.37 -22.97 -11.67
C GLU A 45 -2.19 -21.95 -12.80
N LEU A 46 -2.47 -22.33 -14.06
CA LEU A 46 -2.44 -21.44 -15.23
C LEU A 46 -3.42 -20.26 -15.14
N LYS A 47 -4.60 -20.45 -14.52
CA LYS A 47 -5.59 -19.38 -14.29
C LYS A 47 -5.23 -18.47 -13.10
N SER A 48 -4.27 -18.87 -12.27
CA SER A 48 -3.85 -18.15 -11.06
C SER A 48 -2.51 -17.41 -11.20
N ARG A 49 -1.84 -17.51 -12.37
CA ARG A 49 -0.56 -16.84 -12.61
C ARG A 49 -0.72 -15.33 -12.71
N CYS A 50 0.22 -14.64 -12.07
CA CYS A 50 0.34 -13.20 -12.07
C CYS A 50 0.99 -12.65 -13.34
N ILE A 51 2.03 -13.35 -13.83
CA ILE A 51 2.82 -12.98 -14.99
C ILE A 51 2.26 -13.72 -16.21
N GLN A 52 1.62 -12.94 -17.08
CA GLN A 52 0.97 -13.45 -18.30
C GLN A 52 1.46 -12.64 -19.51
N ASP A 53 1.44 -13.26 -20.69
CA ASP A 53 1.85 -12.59 -21.94
C ASP A 53 1.00 -11.35 -22.26
N SER A 54 -0.28 -11.34 -21.85
CA SER A 54 -1.22 -10.26 -22.11
C SER A 54 -0.93 -8.96 -21.35
N VAL A 55 -0.16 -9.05 -20.26
CA VAL A 55 0.20 -7.91 -19.38
C VAL A 55 1.70 -7.70 -19.29
N SER A 56 2.51 -8.55 -19.92
CA SER A 56 3.96 -8.41 -19.93
C SER A 56 4.40 -7.40 -20.98
N VAL A 57 5.43 -6.62 -20.66
CA VAL A 57 6.05 -5.68 -21.61
C VAL A 57 7.45 -6.17 -22.00
N LEU A 58 7.82 -5.97 -23.26
CA LEU A 58 9.16 -6.30 -23.74
C LEU A 58 10.07 -5.09 -23.57
N GLN A 59 11.29 -5.32 -23.06
CA GLN A 59 12.27 -4.25 -22.93
C GLN A 59 12.61 -3.60 -24.29
N SER A 60 12.64 -4.37 -25.38
CA SER A 60 12.85 -3.85 -26.73
C SER A 60 11.80 -2.84 -27.16
N ASP A 61 10.56 -3.02 -26.71
CA ASP A 61 9.44 -2.16 -27.09
C ASP A 61 9.50 -0.85 -26.29
N LEU A 62 9.97 -0.90 -25.05
CA LEU A 62 10.21 0.29 -24.22
C LEU A 62 11.37 1.15 -24.75
N MET A 63 12.39 0.52 -25.31
CA MET A 63 13.59 1.20 -25.82
C MET A 63 13.48 1.61 -27.31
N GLY A 64 12.41 1.21 -28.01
CA GLY A 64 12.18 1.52 -29.42
C GLY A 64 11.65 2.94 -29.64
N SER A 65 12.23 3.67 -30.60
CA SER A 65 11.86 5.08 -30.91
C SER A 65 10.49 5.27 -31.59
N ALA A 66 9.65 4.22 -31.68
CA ALA A 66 8.37 4.25 -32.38
C ALA A 66 7.21 3.60 -31.59
N SER A 67 7.44 3.19 -30.34
CA SER A 67 6.50 2.42 -29.55
C SER A 67 6.20 3.16 -28.24
N GLY A 68 5.31 4.12 -28.35
CA GLY A 68 4.34 4.33 -27.28
C GLY A 68 3.56 3.03 -27.12
N ASN A 69 4.03 2.15 -26.26
CA ASN A 69 3.08 1.67 -25.27
C ASN A 69 2.63 2.95 -24.55
N ASP A 70 1.34 3.22 -24.55
CA ASP A 70 0.81 4.33 -23.77
C ASP A 70 1.41 4.16 -22.37
N LEU A 71 1.96 5.21 -21.75
CA LEU A 71 2.52 5.12 -20.41
C LEU A 71 1.54 4.40 -19.46
N GLY A 72 0.24 4.52 -19.75
CA GLY A 72 -0.83 3.69 -19.19
C GLY A 72 -0.55 2.18 -19.20
N ASP A 73 -0.17 1.56 -20.31
CA ASP A 73 0.07 0.11 -20.41
C ASP A 73 1.26 -0.35 -19.56
N VAL A 74 2.35 0.44 -19.54
CA VAL A 74 3.53 0.17 -18.70
C VAL A 74 3.15 0.25 -17.22
N LEU A 75 2.37 1.26 -16.84
CA LEU A 75 1.89 1.43 -15.47
C LEU A 75 0.87 0.35 -15.09
N LEU A 76 0.00 -0.10 -16.00
CA LEU A 76 -0.94 -1.20 -15.78
C LEU A 76 -0.21 -2.52 -15.55
N SER A 77 0.79 -2.81 -16.38
CA SER A 77 1.68 -3.97 -16.24
C SER A 77 2.40 -3.94 -14.89
N GLY A 78 3.02 -2.82 -14.55
CA GLY A 78 3.69 -2.64 -13.25
C GLY A 78 2.74 -2.76 -12.06
N ASN A 79 1.52 -2.23 -12.17
CA ASN A 79 0.48 -2.36 -11.15
C ASN A 79 0.10 -3.83 -10.93
N GLN A 80 -0.15 -4.57 -12.02
CA GLN A 80 -0.43 -6.00 -11.95
C GLN A 80 0.64 -6.73 -11.12
N PHE A 81 1.92 -6.55 -11.45
CA PHE A 81 3.01 -7.20 -10.70
C PHE A 81 3.15 -6.70 -9.25
N PHE A 82 2.69 -5.48 -8.98
CA PHE A 82 2.74 -4.90 -7.65
C PHE A 82 1.66 -5.48 -6.72
N VAL A 83 0.45 -5.74 -7.23
CA VAL A 83 -0.74 -6.09 -6.44
C VAL A 83 -1.14 -7.55 -6.48
N CYS A 84 -0.75 -8.27 -7.53
CA CYS A 84 -1.13 -9.65 -7.67
C CYS A 84 -0.11 -10.57 -6.98
N PRO A 85 -0.55 -11.60 -6.24
CA PRO A 85 0.36 -12.53 -5.57
C PRO A 85 1.12 -13.37 -6.61
N LEU A 86 2.45 -13.35 -6.52
CA LEU A 86 3.27 -14.30 -7.27
C LEU A 86 3.07 -15.72 -6.71
N VAL A 87 3.30 -16.73 -7.53
CA VAL A 87 3.18 -18.15 -7.14
C VAL A 87 4.44 -18.96 -7.48
N PRO A 88 4.68 -20.14 -6.85
CA PRO A 88 5.87 -20.94 -7.14
C PRO A 88 6.02 -21.38 -8.60
N ALA A 89 4.92 -21.44 -9.36
CA ALA A 89 4.98 -21.69 -10.79
C ALA A 89 5.81 -20.62 -11.56
N GLU A 90 5.96 -19.43 -10.98
CA GLU A 90 6.60 -18.24 -11.54
C GLU A 90 8.01 -17.96 -11.00
N GLY A 91 8.55 -18.83 -10.13
CA GLY A 91 9.81 -18.58 -9.41
C GLY A 91 9.63 -18.09 -7.98
N GLN A 92 8.39 -17.93 -7.50
CA GLN A 92 8.19 -17.45 -6.14
C GLN A 92 8.61 -18.49 -5.10
N GLY A 93 9.37 -18.04 -4.11
CA GLY A 93 9.92 -18.88 -3.06
C GLY A 93 11.42 -18.96 -3.22
N GLU A 94 12.09 -19.42 -2.17
CA GLU A 94 13.53 -19.56 -2.25
C GLU A 94 13.87 -20.99 -2.63
N GLY A 95 14.66 -21.16 -3.69
CA GLY A 95 15.33 -22.43 -3.98
C GLY A 95 16.35 -22.81 -2.89
N GLU A 96 16.97 -23.99 -3.06
CA GLU A 96 17.97 -24.55 -2.14
C GLU A 96 19.06 -23.54 -1.73
N LEU A 97 19.51 -22.72 -2.67
CA LEU A 97 20.58 -21.72 -2.50
C LEU A 97 20.06 -20.27 -2.57
N GLY A 98 18.78 -20.04 -2.30
CA GLY A 98 18.22 -18.68 -2.31
C GLY A 98 18.89 -17.74 -1.29
N PRO A 99 18.63 -16.42 -1.37
CA PRO A 99 19.36 -15.39 -0.63
C PRO A 99 19.33 -15.56 0.90
N ARG A 100 18.34 -16.28 1.45
CA ARG A 100 18.29 -16.61 2.88
C ARG A 100 18.68 -18.04 3.21
N ALA A 101 19.26 -18.83 2.31
CA ALA A 101 19.59 -20.25 2.54
C ALA A 101 20.35 -20.49 3.85
N LEU A 102 21.37 -19.67 4.13
CA LEU A 102 22.12 -19.71 5.39
C LEU A 102 21.25 -19.35 6.61
N GLN A 103 20.41 -18.32 6.50
CA GLN A 103 19.43 -18.03 7.55
C GLN A 103 18.49 -19.24 7.71
N ARG A 104 18.10 -19.93 6.63
CA ARG A 104 17.20 -21.07 6.76
C ARG A 104 17.83 -22.19 7.58
N GLU A 105 19.08 -22.51 7.32
CA GLU A 105 19.84 -23.53 8.03
C GLU A 105 20.01 -23.22 9.52
N GLU A 106 20.20 -21.95 9.88
CA GLU A 106 20.33 -21.52 11.29
C GLU A 106 19.00 -21.33 12.01
N THR A 107 17.93 -20.98 11.29
CA THR A 107 16.68 -20.45 11.86
C THR A 107 15.53 -21.47 11.86
N TRP A 108 15.54 -22.50 11.00
CA TRP A 108 14.47 -23.50 10.96
C TRP A 108 14.63 -24.57 12.05
N PRO A 109 13.58 -24.85 12.85
CA PRO A 109 13.55 -26.05 13.68
C PRO A 109 13.71 -27.31 12.81
N GLN A 110 14.51 -28.27 13.27
CA GLN A 110 14.67 -29.56 12.57
C GLN A 110 13.30 -30.18 12.27
N GLY A 111 13.09 -30.56 11.00
CA GLY A 111 11.85 -31.19 10.53
C GLY A 111 10.77 -30.21 10.04
N GLN A 112 11.02 -28.90 10.01
CA GLN A 112 10.07 -27.88 9.50
C GLN A 112 10.48 -27.27 8.16
N ALA A 113 11.51 -27.78 7.50
CA ALA A 113 12.04 -27.26 6.22
C ALA A 113 11.01 -27.26 5.07
N SER A 114 9.93 -28.04 5.18
CA SER A 114 8.88 -28.17 4.17
C SER A 114 7.64 -27.31 4.43
N ILE A 115 7.65 -26.41 5.42
CA ILE A 115 6.51 -25.51 5.68
C ILE A 115 6.62 -24.30 4.75
N PRO A 116 5.75 -24.14 3.74
CA PRO A 116 5.68 -22.91 2.95
C PRO A 116 5.20 -21.79 3.87
N PHE A 117 6.13 -20.92 4.27
CA PHE A 117 5.82 -19.82 5.16
C PHE A 117 5.08 -18.72 4.39
N LEU A 118 3.76 -18.82 4.31
CA LEU A 118 2.86 -17.71 3.99
C LEU A 118 2.93 -16.70 5.14
N ARG A 119 3.80 -15.70 5.05
CA ARG A 119 3.87 -14.60 6.03
C ARG A 119 3.18 -13.39 5.43
N PHE A 120 2.00 -13.11 5.94
CA PHE A 120 1.11 -12.05 5.47
C PHE A 120 1.76 -10.65 5.43
N ASN A 121 2.87 -10.42 6.16
CA ASN A 121 3.69 -9.20 6.10
C ASN A 121 5.09 -9.46 6.72
N GLY A 122 6.03 -9.98 5.93
CA GLY A 122 7.40 -10.18 6.39
C GLY A 122 8.34 -10.64 5.28
N LEU A 123 9.47 -11.26 5.65
CA LEU A 123 10.49 -11.72 4.68
C LEU A 123 9.96 -12.63 3.56
N GLY A 124 8.76 -13.20 3.67
CA GLY A 124 8.10 -14.01 2.63
C GLY A 124 6.78 -13.41 2.14
N ALA A 125 6.72 -12.07 1.99
CA ALA A 125 5.57 -11.39 1.41
C ALA A 125 5.33 -11.89 -0.01
N GLN A 126 4.06 -11.97 -0.42
CA GLN A 126 3.72 -12.56 -1.73
C GLN A 126 3.62 -11.53 -2.85
N ARG A 127 3.68 -10.23 -2.49
CA ARG A 127 3.55 -9.08 -3.39
C ARG A 127 4.00 -7.79 -2.70
N CYS A 128 4.44 -6.80 -3.49
CA CYS A 128 4.84 -5.48 -2.98
C CYS A 128 3.70 -4.77 -2.24
N TRP A 129 2.45 -4.99 -2.67
CA TRP A 129 1.26 -4.37 -2.10
C TRP A 129 1.05 -4.68 -0.61
N GLU A 130 1.34 -5.91 -0.18
CA GLU A 130 1.15 -6.34 1.22
C GLU A 130 2.01 -5.50 2.18
N CYS A 131 3.29 -5.35 1.86
CA CYS A 131 4.20 -4.56 2.67
C CYS A 131 4.01 -3.05 2.50
N HIS A 132 3.83 -2.56 1.28
CA HIS A 132 3.99 -1.12 1.01
C HIS A 132 2.69 -0.32 0.89
N ASN A 133 1.51 -0.95 0.81
CA ASN A 133 0.29 -0.24 0.43
C ASN A 133 -0.98 -0.66 1.20
N SER A 134 -0.87 -1.24 2.40
CA SER A 134 -2.04 -1.59 3.20
C SER A 134 -2.81 -0.36 3.72
N ALA A 135 -3.61 0.24 2.84
CA ALA A 135 -5.01 0.65 3.00
C ALA A 135 -5.83 -0.26 2.03
N GLY A 136 -6.97 -0.83 2.46
CA GLY A 136 -7.69 -1.91 1.73
C GLY A 136 -8.03 -1.62 0.26
N VAL A 137 -8.33 -2.59 -0.63
CA VAL A 137 -9.45 -3.57 -0.61
C VAL A 137 -9.24 -4.75 -1.57
N ALA A 138 -9.62 -5.98 -1.16
CA ALA A 138 -10.34 -6.97 -1.98
C ALA A 138 -10.92 -8.07 -1.08
N SER A 139 -12.18 -8.44 -1.27
CA SER A 139 -12.80 -9.64 -0.67
C SER A 139 -13.28 -10.54 -1.80
N GLU A 140 -12.55 -11.60 -2.11
CA GLU A 140 -13.10 -12.70 -2.91
C GLU A 140 -13.30 -13.93 -2.03
N PHE A 141 -14.47 -14.54 -2.18
CA PHE A 141 -14.87 -15.77 -1.51
C PHE A 141 -14.40 -16.94 -2.37
N ILE A 142 -13.46 -17.76 -1.87
CA ILE A 142 -13.14 -19.05 -2.51
C ILE A 142 -14.31 -20.01 -2.22
N PRO A 143 -15.03 -20.53 -3.23
CA PRO A 143 -16.14 -21.46 -2.99
C PRO A 143 -15.63 -22.74 -2.33
N ASN A 144 -16.24 -23.11 -1.19
CA ASN A 144 -16.10 -24.46 -0.63
C ASN A 144 -16.82 -25.45 -1.56
N ASP A 145 -16.07 -26.38 -2.17
CA ASP A 145 -16.59 -27.68 -2.61
C ASP A 145 -16.16 -28.72 -1.58
N ASP A 146 -17.11 -29.52 -1.12
CA ASP A 146 -16.99 -30.55 -0.09
C ASP A 146 -15.98 -31.69 -0.40
N ASN A 147 -15.35 -31.69 -1.59
CA ASN A 147 -14.45 -32.78 -2.02
C ASN A 147 -12.96 -32.46 -2.08
N ASN A 148 -12.52 -31.23 -1.75
CA ASN A 148 -11.09 -30.87 -1.73
C ASN A 148 -10.66 -30.45 -0.30
N PRO A 149 -9.62 -31.04 0.32
CA PRO A 149 -9.10 -30.57 1.61
C PRO A 149 -8.65 -29.11 1.49
N PRO A 150 -8.61 -28.34 2.61
CA PRO A 150 -8.35 -26.91 2.56
C PRO A 150 -7.03 -26.63 1.86
N GLY A 151 -7.10 -25.94 0.72
CA GLY A 151 -5.94 -25.28 0.13
C GLY A 151 -5.37 -24.22 1.10
N PRO A 152 -4.14 -23.73 0.86
CA PRO A 152 -3.58 -22.68 1.69
C PRO A 152 -4.55 -21.50 1.75
N TRP A 153 -4.87 -21.07 2.98
CA TRP A 153 -5.70 -19.92 3.26
C TRP A 153 -5.08 -18.67 2.60
N ILE A 154 -5.72 -18.14 1.55
CA ILE A 154 -5.42 -16.79 1.05
C ILE A 154 -6.35 -15.84 1.81
N ASP A 155 -5.99 -15.50 3.05
CA ASP A 155 -6.80 -14.64 3.91
C ASP A 155 -6.43 -13.17 3.64
N ILE A 156 -7.15 -12.47 2.76
CA ILE A 156 -6.87 -11.06 2.43
C ILE A 156 -7.24 -10.17 3.63
N LYS A 157 -6.22 -9.66 4.34
CA LYS A 157 -6.40 -8.81 5.51
C LYS A 157 -7.09 -7.49 5.20
N GLN A 158 -7.93 -7.04 6.14
CA GLN A 158 -8.42 -5.66 6.18
C GLN A 158 -7.27 -4.68 6.48
N GLY A 159 -7.03 -3.74 5.57
CA GLY A 159 -5.95 -2.76 5.71
C GLY A 159 -6.08 -1.90 6.96
N GLY A 160 -4.95 -1.59 7.59
CA GLY A 160 -4.82 -0.37 8.40
C GLY A 160 -5.00 0.86 7.50
N THR A 161 -5.32 2.01 8.05
CA THR A 161 -5.79 3.17 7.26
C THR A 161 -4.69 4.04 6.69
N GLY A 162 -3.59 3.48 6.18
CA GLY A 162 -2.48 4.38 5.88
C GLY A 162 -1.29 3.93 5.05
N GLY A 163 -1.44 2.93 4.17
CA GLY A 163 -0.31 2.47 3.38
C GLY A 163 0.74 1.77 4.26
N ALA A 164 1.98 1.66 3.79
CA ALA A 164 3.04 0.94 4.50
C ALA A 164 3.13 1.36 5.98
N GLY A 165 3.25 0.37 6.86
CA GLY A 165 3.70 0.62 8.23
C GLY A 165 2.62 0.84 9.29
N GLY A 166 1.37 0.44 9.10
CA GLY A 166 0.47 0.13 10.23
C GLY A 166 0.98 -1.08 11.03
N TYR A 167 0.59 -1.28 12.31
CA TYR A 167 0.96 -2.47 13.12
C TYR A 167 0.73 -3.80 12.36
N SER A 168 -0.28 -3.80 11.49
CA SER A 168 -0.65 -4.91 10.62
C SER A 168 0.41 -5.34 9.61
N SER A 169 1.34 -4.44 9.29
CA SER A 169 2.27 -4.50 8.15
C SER A 169 3.73 -4.41 8.60
N THR A 170 3.93 -4.29 9.92
CA THR A 170 5.22 -4.39 10.58
C THR A 170 5.75 -5.82 10.56
N LEU A 171 6.98 -5.99 10.08
CA LEU A 171 7.74 -7.23 10.18
C LEU A 171 8.13 -7.45 11.65
N TYR A 172 7.81 -8.63 12.18
CA TYR A 172 8.31 -9.14 13.45
C TYR A 172 9.23 -10.32 13.17
N GLN A 173 10.53 -10.14 13.36
CA GLN A 173 11.52 -11.21 13.18
C GLN A 173 12.02 -11.68 14.53
N ASN A 174 11.93 -12.99 14.76
CA ASN A 174 12.64 -13.70 15.81
C ASN A 174 13.29 -14.95 15.21
N PRO A 175 14.63 -14.97 15.07
CA PRO A 175 15.33 -16.13 14.55
C PRO A 175 15.27 -17.34 15.49
N GLU A 176 14.96 -17.16 16.77
CA GLU A 176 14.86 -18.26 17.76
C GLU A 176 13.41 -18.74 17.96
N TRP A 177 12.44 -18.25 17.17
CA TRP A 177 11.01 -18.61 17.30
C TRP A 177 10.76 -20.13 17.25
N PRO A 178 9.90 -20.70 18.13
CA PRO A 178 9.01 -20.05 19.10
C PRO A 178 9.65 -19.68 20.44
N TYR A 179 10.98 -19.86 20.57
CA TYR A 179 11.69 -19.56 21.81
C TYR A 179 12.02 -18.06 21.91
N PRO A 180 12.08 -17.53 23.13
CA PRO A 180 12.66 -16.20 23.34
C PRO A 180 14.15 -16.21 22.96
N ASN A 181 14.62 -15.08 22.46
CA ASN A 181 16.02 -14.84 22.12
C ASN A 181 16.95 -14.99 23.36
N ARG A 182 18.25 -14.85 23.15
CA ARG A 182 19.27 -14.84 24.24
C ARG A 182 19.01 -13.85 25.38
N ASP A 183 18.21 -12.81 25.15
CA ASP A 183 17.80 -11.80 26.13
C ASP A 183 16.40 -12.06 26.73
N GLY A 184 15.77 -13.20 26.43
CA GLY A 184 14.45 -13.58 26.92
C GLY A 184 13.27 -12.92 26.18
N LYS A 185 13.50 -12.29 25.01
CA LYS A 185 12.46 -11.61 24.21
C LYS A 185 11.96 -12.49 23.07
N LEU A 186 10.64 -12.52 22.85
CA LEU A 186 10.03 -13.28 21.75
C LEU A 186 10.18 -12.64 20.35
N ILE A 187 10.70 -11.41 20.28
CA ILE A 187 10.83 -10.61 19.04
C ILE A 187 12.18 -9.92 19.07
N ASN A 188 13.00 -10.09 18.02
CA ASN A 188 14.32 -9.47 17.89
C ASN A 188 14.26 -8.15 17.13
N ILE A 189 13.55 -8.13 16.00
CA ILE A 189 13.47 -6.98 15.12
C ILE A 189 11.99 -6.73 14.84
N VAL A 190 11.58 -5.49 15.07
CA VAL A 190 10.32 -4.91 14.60
C VAL A 190 10.73 -3.97 13.48
N ARG A 191 10.14 -4.05 12.28
CA ARG A 191 10.44 -3.13 11.17
C ARG A 191 9.19 -2.83 10.38
N SER A 192 8.84 -1.55 10.29
CA SER A 192 7.77 -1.08 9.41
C SER A 192 8.37 -0.74 8.04
N PRO A 193 7.85 -1.28 6.92
CA PRO A 193 8.33 -0.92 5.59
C PRO A 193 8.03 0.56 5.29
N PRO A 194 8.96 1.32 4.69
CA PRO A 194 8.67 2.67 4.22
C PRO A 194 7.67 2.66 3.08
N ALA A 195 6.81 3.69 3.00
CA ALA A 195 5.88 3.80 1.89
C ALA A 195 6.59 4.22 0.58
N VAL A 196 6.12 3.71 -0.56
CA VAL A 196 6.74 3.93 -1.88
C VAL A 196 6.23 5.18 -2.62
N PHE A 197 5.32 5.95 -2.01
CA PHE A 197 4.77 7.17 -2.60
C PHE A 197 5.87 8.17 -2.97
N GLY A 198 5.78 8.69 -4.20
CA GLY A 198 6.68 9.69 -4.75
C GLY A 198 8.12 9.22 -4.95
N SER A 199 8.40 7.91 -5.00
CA SER A 199 9.79 7.41 -5.08
C SER A 199 10.55 7.90 -6.32
N GLY A 200 9.87 8.15 -7.44
CA GLY A 200 10.48 8.75 -8.63
C GLY A 200 10.97 10.18 -8.40
N TYR A 201 10.23 10.97 -7.61
CA TYR A 201 10.65 12.33 -7.21
C TYR A 201 11.88 12.28 -6.30
N LEU A 202 11.93 11.32 -5.37
CA LEU A 202 13.08 11.13 -4.49
C LEU A 202 14.34 10.75 -5.27
N GLN A 203 14.23 9.79 -6.19
CA GLN A 203 15.34 9.42 -7.08
C GLN A 203 15.82 10.64 -7.89
N ARG A 204 14.89 11.42 -8.46
CA ARG A 204 15.26 12.61 -9.25
C ARG A 204 15.98 13.67 -8.42
N LEU A 205 15.48 13.97 -7.22
CA LEU A 205 16.13 14.89 -6.29
C LEU A 205 17.55 14.43 -5.94
N ALA A 206 17.69 13.15 -5.56
CA ALA A 206 18.97 12.56 -5.21
C ALA A 206 19.97 12.55 -6.39
N TYR A 207 19.50 12.29 -7.61
CA TYR A 207 20.33 12.41 -8.81
C TYR A 207 20.85 13.84 -8.99
N GLU A 208 19.98 14.85 -8.94
CA GLU A 208 20.39 16.25 -9.10
C GLU A 208 21.36 16.69 -8.00
N MET A 209 21.13 16.27 -6.76
CA MET A 209 22.07 16.52 -5.65
C MET A 209 23.41 15.83 -5.90
N THR A 210 23.41 14.57 -6.32
CA THR A 210 24.64 13.82 -6.67
C THR A 210 25.45 14.54 -7.74
N VAL A 211 24.79 15.04 -8.80
CA VAL A 211 25.46 15.81 -9.86
C VAL A 211 26.05 17.10 -9.30
N GLU A 212 25.33 17.85 -8.47
CA GLU A 212 25.83 19.06 -7.82
C GLU A 212 27.09 18.78 -6.97
N LEU A 213 27.05 17.73 -6.14
CA LEU A 213 28.15 17.33 -5.25
C LEU A 213 29.39 16.87 -6.02
N GLN A 214 29.23 16.04 -7.05
CA GLN A 214 30.34 15.58 -7.88
C GLN A 214 30.92 16.71 -8.74
N ASN A 215 30.11 17.69 -9.14
CA ASN A 215 30.63 18.90 -9.80
C ASN A 215 31.47 19.77 -8.84
N ILE A 216 31.15 19.79 -7.54
CA ILE A 216 32.01 20.40 -6.51
C ILE A 216 33.31 19.62 -6.41
N GLU A 217 33.26 18.29 -6.32
CA GLU A 217 34.45 17.43 -6.30
C GLU A 217 35.40 17.71 -7.46
N GLU A 218 34.89 17.76 -8.69
CA GLU A 218 35.70 18.05 -9.88
C GLU A 218 36.41 19.41 -9.79
N LYS A 219 35.69 20.45 -9.31
CA LYS A 219 36.27 21.79 -9.11
C LYS A 219 37.32 21.80 -8.02
N VAL A 220 37.05 21.15 -6.89
CA VAL A 220 38.00 21.06 -5.76
C VAL A 220 39.26 20.31 -6.20
N LEU A 221 39.10 19.21 -6.95
CA LEU A 221 40.22 18.42 -7.46
C LEU A 221 41.07 19.24 -8.45
N GLU A 222 40.43 20.01 -9.34
CA GLU A 222 41.15 20.90 -10.25
C GLU A 222 41.91 22.01 -9.50
N ARG A 223 41.32 22.57 -8.43
CA ARG A 223 42.00 23.55 -7.57
C ARG A 223 43.16 22.92 -6.79
N ALA A 224 42.97 21.73 -6.24
CA ALA A 224 44.02 21.00 -5.52
C ALA A 224 45.21 20.71 -6.45
N ARG A 225 44.96 20.26 -7.69
CA ARG A 225 45.97 20.07 -8.75
C ARG A 225 46.78 21.33 -9.07
N LYS A 226 46.15 22.50 -9.01
CA LYS A 226 46.80 23.80 -9.30
C LYS A 226 47.44 24.43 -8.06
N SER A 227 47.15 23.92 -6.87
CA SER A 227 47.67 24.44 -5.62
C SER A 227 49.11 23.98 -5.39
N VAL A 228 49.89 24.81 -4.68
CA VAL A 228 51.27 24.46 -4.31
C VAL A 228 51.30 23.36 -3.24
N GLU A 229 50.29 23.33 -2.37
CA GLU A 229 50.19 22.41 -1.25
C GLU A 229 49.58 21.06 -1.65
N GLY A 230 49.04 20.94 -2.86
CA GLY A 230 48.29 19.76 -3.29
C GLY A 230 46.96 19.58 -2.55
N ARG A 231 46.40 20.66 -2.00
CA ARG A 231 45.21 20.64 -1.15
C ARG A 231 44.22 21.71 -1.57
N ALA A 232 42.93 21.38 -1.56
CA ALA A 232 41.85 22.36 -1.69
C ALA A 232 40.61 21.92 -0.89
N GLU A 233 39.79 22.89 -0.53
CA GLU A 233 38.53 22.66 0.18
C GLU A 233 37.39 23.53 -0.35
N GLU A 234 36.16 23.05 -0.23
CA GLU A 234 34.92 23.78 -0.60
C GLU A 234 33.74 23.28 0.25
N PRO A 235 32.82 24.18 0.67
CA PRO A 235 31.56 23.75 1.25
C PRO A 235 30.83 22.79 0.31
N LEU A 236 30.46 21.63 0.83
CA LEU A 236 29.81 20.59 0.06
C LEU A 236 28.29 20.75 0.24
N VAL A 237 27.65 21.47 -0.67
CA VAL A 237 26.24 21.86 -0.57
C VAL A 237 25.50 21.50 -1.86
N ALA A 238 24.34 20.86 -1.72
CA ALA A 238 23.46 20.55 -2.85
C ALA A 238 22.00 20.81 -2.47
N LYS A 239 21.25 21.49 -3.35
CA LYS A 239 19.86 21.94 -3.07
C LYS A 239 19.69 22.63 -1.71
N GLY A 240 20.72 23.36 -1.28
CA GLY A 240 20.78 24.03 0.03
C GLY A 240 21.09 23.13 1.23
N VAL A 241 21.21 21.82 1.06
CA VAL A 241 21.57 20.84 2.10
C VAL A 241 23.09 20.75 2.20
N SER A 242 23.65 20.84 3.41
CA SER A 242 25.10 20.73 3.64
C SER A 242 25.50 19.29 3.97
N PHE A 243 26.49 18.80 3.23
CA PHE A 243 27.18 17.52 3.44
C PHE A 243 28.60 17.76 4.00
N GLY A 244 28.80 18.84 4.76
CA GLY A 244 30.10 19.20 5.33
C GLY A 244 30.95 20.10 4.41
N THR A 245 32.27 19.96 4.51
CA THR A 245 33.26 20.70 3.69
C THR A 245 34.19 19.69 3.05
N LEU A 246 34.06 19.52 1.73
CA LEU A 246 34.89 18.57 1.00
C LEU A 246 36.33 19.08 0.98
N VAL A 247 37.24 18.25 1.47
CA VAL A 247 38.69 18.45 1.40
C VAL A 247 39.26 17.39 0.47
N ILE A 248 40.09 17.82 -0.48
CA ILE A 248 40.88 16.93 -1.33
C ILE A 248 42.37 17.17 -1.05
N ASP A 249 43.05 16.09 -0.69
CA ASP A 249 44.49 16.03 -0.46
C ASP A 249 45.15 15.13 -1.51
N CYS A 250 45.94 15.73 -2.41
CA CYS A 250 46.69 15.02 -3.44
C CYS A 250 47.84 14.22 -2.82
N GLN A 251 47.88 12.92 -3.10
CA GLN A 251 48.92 12.03 -2.59
C GLN A 251 50.18 12.03 -3.48
N ASN A 252 50.10 12.63 -4.66
CA ASN A 252 51.23 12.79 -5.57
C ASN A 252 51.17 14.13 -6.34
N PRO A 253 52.30 14.61 -6.93
CA PRO A 253 52.34 15.90 -7.61
C PRO A 253 51.39 16.03 -8.81
N SER A 254 51.01 14.92 -9.45
CA SER A 254 50.03 14.90 -10.54
C SER A 254 48.58 14.91 -10.07
N CYS A 255 48.34 14.69 -8.77
CA CYS A 255 47.03 14.43 -8.19
C CYS A 255 46.23 13.36 -8.97
N SER A 256 46.93 12.30 -9.38
CA SER A 256 46.28 11.10 -9.94
C SER A 256 45.78 10.18 -8.84
N GLU A 257 46.35 10.32 -7.64
CA GLU A 257 45.91 9.70 -6.39
C GLU A 257 45.62 10.83 -5.41
N TYR A 258 44.45 10.78 -4.77
CA TYR A 258 44.00 11.79 -3.82
C TYR A 258 43.11 11.16 -2.76
N GLU A 259 43.06 11.78 -1.59
CA GLU A 259 42.19 11.42 -0.48
C GLU A 259 41.08 12.46 -0.34
N LYS A 260 39.86 11.99 -0.03
CA LYS A 260 38.69 12.81 0.26
C LYS A 260 38.37 12.77 1.74
N SER A 261 38.11 13.92 2.35
CA SER A 261 37.64 14.01 3.74
C SER A 261 36.66 15.17 3.93
N GLY A 262 36.07 15.28 5.13
CA GLY A 262 35.18 16.38 5.51
C GLY A 262 33.76 16.32 4.92
N TYR A 263 33.41 15.24 4.21
CA TYR A 263 32.04 14.93 3.83
C TYR A 263 31.28 14.31 5.01
N GLU A 264 29.98 14.60 5.12
CA GLU A 264 29.11 14.19 6.23
C GLU A 264 27.79 13.64 5.70
N GLY A 265 27.28 12.55 6.29
CA GLY A 265 25.97 11.98 5.93
C GLY A 265 25.89 11.35 4.53
N ILE A 266 27.03 11.18 3.87
CA ILE A 266 27.18 10.62 2.51
C ILE A 266 28.47 9.79 2.44
N GLN A 267 28.61 8.91 1.45
CA GLN A 267 29.85 8.17 1.24
C GLN A 267 30.86 8.98 0.41
N ALA A 268 32.10 8.48 0.35
CA ALA A 268 33.16 9.06 -0.46
C ALA A 268 32.83 9.14 -1.96
N ASP A 269 31.88 8.36 -2.48
CA ASP A 269 31.39 8.45 -3.87
C ASP A 269 30.51 9.67 -4.16
N LEU A 270 30.10 10.38 -3.10
CA LEU A 270 29.23 11.55 -3.14
C LEU A 270 27.87 11.28 -3.82
N ILE A 271 27.39 10.04 -3.76
CA ILE A 271 26.08 9.63 -4.28
C ILE A 271 25.04 9.70 -3.17
N VAL A 272 23.99 10.50 -3.40
CA VAL A 272 22.84 10.61 -2.51
C VAL A 272 21.89 9.43 -2.74
N ARG A 273 21.51 8.75 -1.66
CA ARG A 273 20.70 7.51 -1.68
C ARG A 273 19.39 7.72 -0.94
N PRO A 274 18.26 7.88 -1.65
CA PRO A 274 17.05 8.36 -1.02
C PRO A 274 16.07 7.25 -0.59
N LEU A 275 16.41 5.97 -0.81
CA LEU A 275 15.48 4.86 -0.61
C LEU A 275 15.90 3.94 0.54
N GLN A 276 14.88 3.36 1.18
CA GLN A 276 14.95 2.56 2.40
C GLN A 276 15.40 3.37 3.64
N HIS A 277 15.30 2.77 4.83
CA HIS A 277 15.49 3.46 6.12
C HIS A 277 16.88 4.07 6.31
N LYS A 278 17.94 3.41 5.81
CA LYS A 278 19.32 3.89 5.95
C LYS A 278 19.85 4.59 4.69
N GLY A 279 19.04 4.73 3.63
CA GLY A 279 19.53 5.24 2.35
C GLY A 279 20.52 4.29 1.70
N VAL A 280 20.12 3.04 1.47
CA VAL A 280 20.99 2.02 0.84
C VAL A 280 20.85 1.97 -0.68
N ALA A 281 19.74 2.45 -1.25
CA ALA A 281 19.50 2.39 -2.69
C ALA A 281 19.35 3.78 -3.30
N SER A 282 20.05 4.02 -4.41
CA SER A 282 19.99 5.26 -5.20
C SER A 282 18.81 5.28 -6.17
N THR A 283 18.41 4.11 -6.69
CA THR A 283 17.37 4.01 -7.72
C THR A 283 16.20 3.13 -7.30
N VAL A 284 15.00 3.47 -7.80
CA VAL A 284 13.79 2.66 -7.62
C VAL A 284 13.97 1.28 -8.22
N ARG A 285 14.70 1.16 -9.34
CA ARG A 285 15.00 -0.14 -9.98
C ARG A 285 15.80 -1.05 -9.06
N HIS A 286 16.85 -0.51 -8.41
CA HIS A 286 17.63 -1.26 -7.42
C HIS A 286 16.72 -1.73 -6.27
N PHE A 287 15.88 -0.84 -5.73
CA PHE A 287 14.93 -1.19 -4.69
C PHE A 287 13.98 -2.33 -5.12
N VAL A 288 13.39 -2.24 -6.31
CA VAL A 288 12.47 -3.27 -6.84
C VAL A 288 13.18 -4.61 -7.00
N MET A 289 14.38 -4.62 -7.59
CA MET A 289 15.16 -5.85 -7.77
C MET A 289 15.52 -6.51 -6.44
N SER A 290 16.07 -5.73 -5.50
CA SER A 290 16.44 -6.21 -4.16
C SER A 290 15.22 -6.77 -3.43
N ALA A 291 14.05 -6.13 -3.57
CA ALA A 291 12.82 -6.63 -2.98
C ALA A 291 12.31 -7.93 -3.63
N LEU A 292 12.39 -8.06 -4.96
CA LEU A 292 12.01 -9.29 -5.67
C LEU A 292 12.85 -10.47 -5.17
N ASP A 293 14.17 -10.33 -5.16
CA ASP A 293 15.08 -11.40 -4.72
C ASP A 293 14.93 -11.69 -3.22
N PHE A 294 15.12 -10.69 -2.37
CA PHE A 294 15.19 -10.92 -0.92
C PHE A 294 13.83 -11.25 -0.28
N HIS A 295 12.74 -10.60 -0.71
CA HIS A 295 11.42 -10.78 -0.10
C HIS A 295 10.56 -11.84 -0.79
N MET A 296 10.71 -12.02 -2.10
CA MET A 296 9.85 -12.92 -2.89
C MET A 296 10.59 -14.16 -3.40
N GLY A 297 11.92 -14.18 -3.30
CA GLY A 297 12.76 -15.24 -3.86
C GLY A 297 12.91 -15.15 -5.38
N ILE A 298 12.49 -14.03 -6.01
CA ILE A 298 12.39 -13.92 -7.45
C ILE A 298 13.70 -13.42 -8.08
N GLN A 299 14.32 -14.22 -8.95
CA GLN A 299 15.62 -13.94 -9.58
C GLN A 299 15.48 -13.38 -11.01
N SER A 300 15.24 -12.07 -11.11
CA SER A 300 15.16 -11.39 -12.42
C SER A 300 16.44 -11.53 -13.27
N VAL A 301 16.31 -11.53 -14.61
CA VAL A 301 17.45 -11.74 -15.52
C VAL A 301 18.57 -10.71 -15.35
N GLU A 302 18.24 -9.47 -15.01
CA GLU A 302 19.26 -8.44 -14.75
C GLU A 302 20.04 -8.66 -13.44
N LEU A 303 19.53 -9.49 -12.52
CA LEU A 303 20.25 -9.91 -11.31
C LEU A 303 21.19 -11.06 -11.60
N VAL A 304 20.66 -12.13 -12.20
CA VAL A 304 21.35 -13.42 -12.27
C VAL A 304 21.91 -13.76 -13.64
N GLY A 305 21.46 -13.07 -14.69
CA GLY A 305 21.77 -13.37 -16.08
C GLY A 305 20.76 -14.36 -16.68
N PRO A 306 20.70 -14.44 -18.02
CA PRO A 306 19.70 -15.23 -18.70
C PRO A 306 20.00 -16.73 -18.56
N ASN A 307 18.96 -17.53 -18.35
CA ASN A 307 19.02 -18.97 -18.07
C ASN A 307 19.88 -19.40 -16.87
N ASN A 308 20.19 -18.47 -15.97
CA ASN A 308 20.79 -18.82 -14.70
C ASN A 308 19.69 -19.07 -13.67
N ASP A 309 19.86 -20.13 -12.90
CA ASP A 309 19.01 -20.58 -11.79
C ASP A 309 19.94 -20.62 -10.59
N CYS A 310 20.11 -19.48 -9.92
CA CYS A 310 21.16 -19.31 -8.91
C CYS A 310 20.71 -19.80 -7.54
N ASP A 311 19.40 -19.84 -7.28
CA ASP A 311 18.85 -20.41 -6.06
C ASP A 311 18.46 -21.88 -6.19
N HIS A 312 18.54 -22.50 -7.37
CA HIS A 312 18.27 -23.93 -7.62
C HIS A 312 16.81 -24.33 -7.38
N ASP A 313 15.87 -23.47 -7.74
CA ASP A 313 14.44 -23.81 -7.69
C ASP A 313 13.92 -24.46 -9.00
N GLY A 314 14.77 -24.50 -10.03
CA GLY A 314 14.47 -25.07 -11.35
C GLY A 314 13.72 -24.09 -12.28
N LYS A 315 13.68 -22.80 -11.93
CA LYS A 315 13.09 -21.72 -12.73
C LYS A 315 14.19 -20.86 -13.33
N TYR A 316 13.91 -20.35 -14.52
CA TYR A 316 14.87 -19.61 -15.32
C TYR A 316 14.21 -18.35 -15.85
N ASN A 317 14.98 -17.27 -16.00
CA ASN A 317 14.47 -16.02 -16.56
C ASN A 317 13.21 -15.52 -15.85
N GLU A 318 13.18 -15.60 -14.52
CA GLU A 318 12.03 -15.20 -13.74
C GLU A 318 11.65 -13.74 -13.97
N MET A 319 10.43 -13.37 -13.57
CA MET A 319 9.70 -12.20 -14.07
C MET A 319 9.23 -12.30 -15.54
N ALA A 320 9.41 -13.45 -16.19
CA ALA A 320 8.81 -13.75 -17.50
C ALA A 320 7.61 -14.70 -17.38
N ALA A 321 6.73 -14.70 -18.39
CA ALA A 321 5.63 -15.65 -18.45
C ALA A 321 6.14 -17.08 -18.69
N ASP A 322 7.20 -17.25 -19.47
CA ASP A 322 7.89 -18.53 -19.65
C ASP A 322 9.17 -18.56 -18.81
N VAL A 323 9.13 -19.33 -17.72
CA VAL A 323 10.25 -19.53 -16.79
C VAL A 323 11.07 -20.79 -17.08
N SER A 324 10.95 -21.34 -18.30
CA SER A 324 11.74 -22.47 -18.75
C SER A 324 13.08 -22.05 -19.34
N PHE A 325 14.04 -22.97 -19.33
CA PHE A 325 15.34 -22.78 -19.96
C PHE A 325 15.19 -22.52 -21.47
N GLN A 326 15.73 -21.40 -21.94
CA GLN A 326 15.61 -20.98 -23.34
C GLN A 326 16.84 -21.42 -24.16
N PRO A 327 16.71 -22.36 -25.12
CA PRO A 327 17.84 -22.80 -25.92
C PRO A 327 18.31 -21.69 -26.90
N ALA A 328 19.55 -21.22 -26.77
CA ALA A 328 20.15 -20.23 -27.66
C ALA A 328 21.63 -20.55 -27.95
N GLY A 329 22.13 -20.13 -29.12
CA GLY A 329 23.51 -20.40 -29.54
C GLY A 329 24.54 -19.45 -28.93
N SER A 330 24.20 -18.16 -28.79
CA SER A 330 25.05 -17.12 -28.21
C SER A 330 24.29 -16.28 -27.17
N PHE A 331 25.05 -15.61 -26.28
CA PHE A 331 24.50 -14.68 -25.29
C PHE A 331 23.65 -13.57 -25.92
N GLU A 332 24.10 -13.02 -27.05
CA GLU A 332 23.38 -11.97 -27.79
C GLU A 332 22.06 -12.44 -28.42
N GLU A 333 21.97 -13.71 -28.79
CA GLU A 333 20.70 -14.31 -29.24
C GLU A 333 19.76 -14.55 -28.06
N LEU A 334 20.31 -14.99 -26.93
CA LEU A 334 19.55 -15.23 -25.71
C LEU A 334 18.95 -13.92 -25.15
N LEU A 335 19.70 -12.81 -25.18
CA LEU A 335 19.19 -11.49 -24.81
C LEU A 335 17.98 -11.07 -25.64
N LYS A 336 17.84 -11.56 -26.88
CA LYS A 336 16.70 -11.26 -27.76
C LYS A 336 15.53 -12.23 -27.58
N SER A 337 15.66 -13.25 -26.75
CA SER A 337 14.58 -14.18 -26.47
C SER A 337 13.42 -13.46 -25.78
N GLN A 338 12.20 -13.93 -26.03
CA GLN A 338 11.01 -13.32 -25.47
C GLN A 338 11.03 -13.34 -23.93
N ALA A 339 11.41 -14.46 -23.31
CA ALA A 339 11.47 -14.57 -21.85
C ALA A 339 12.45 -13.55 -21.24
N VAL A 340 13.64 -13.38 -21.81
CA VAL A 340 14.62 -12.40 -21.33
C VAL A 340 14.11 -10.97 -21.50
N GLN A 341 13.54 -10.64 -22.65
CA GLN A 341 12.97 -9.32 -22.90
C GLN A 341 11.75 -9.02 -22.00
N GLN A 342 10.92 -10.02 -21.70
CA GLN A 342 9.81 -9.92 -20.74
C GLN A 342 10.32 -9.72 -19.32
N SER A 343 11.30 -10.50 -18.86
CA SER A 343 11.88 -10.35 -17.52
C SER A 343 12.37 -8.93 -17.27
N ILE A 344 13.20 -8.39 -18.18
CA ILE A 344 13.75 -7.03 -18.04
C ILE A 344 12.65 -5.98 -18.18
N GLY A 345 11.74 -6.15 -19.13
CA GLY A 345 10.64 -5.21 -19.36
C GLY A 345 9.65 -5.16 -18.20
N ASN A 346 9.29 -6.30 -17.63
CA ASN A 346 8.38 -6.40 -16.49
C ASN A 346 8.98 -5.76 -15.22
N VAL A 347 10.31 -5.90 -14.99
CA VAL A 347 10.98 -5.15 -13.91
C VAL A 347 11.01 -3.65 -14.21
N THR A 348 11.19 -3.24 -15.47
CA THR A 348 11.05 -1.82 -15.89
C THR A 348 9.64 -1.30 -15.60
N ALA A 349 8.59 -2.07 -15.91
CA ALA A 349 7.20 -1.72 -15.64
C ALA A 349 6.90 -1.59 -14.15
N LEU A 350 7.34 -2.57 -13.33
CA LEU A 350 7.20 -2.53 -11.88
C LEU A 350 7.95 -1.34 -11.27
N THR A 351 9.13 -1.01 -11.80
CA THR A 351 9.91 0.19 -11.43
C THR A 351 9.18 1.47 -11.79
N ALA A 352 8.63 1.57 -13.00
CA ALA A 352 7.84 2.70 -13.46
C ALA A 352 6.63 2.92 -12.55
N TRP A 353 5.88 1.86 -12.26
CA TRP A 353 4.74 1.91 -11.35
C TRP A 353 5.15 2.40 -9.95
N THR A 354 6.17 1.77 -9.36
CA THR A 354 6.66 2.12 -8.01
C THR A 354 7.16 3.57 -7.93
N GLY A 355 7.82 4.06 -8.96
CA GLY A 355 8.29 5.45 -9.03
C GLY A 355 7.16 6.47 -9.21
N MET A 356 6.08 6.07 -9.88
CA MET A 356 4.95 6.93 -10.25
C MET A 356 3.78 6.89 -9.27
N VAL A 357 3.85 6.09 -8.19
CA VAL A 357 2.85 6.13 -7.12
C VAL A 357 2.75 7.55 -6.57
N ARG A 358 1.56 8.15 -6.61
CA ARG A 358 1.30 9.57 -6.35
C ARG A 358 1.98 10.09 -5.07
N PRO A 359 2.72 11.21 -5.14
CA PRO A 359 3.27 11.84 -3.93
C PRO A 359 2.15 12.50 -3.10
N PRO A 360 2.25 12.51 -1.77
CA PRO A 360 1.33 13.27 -0.93
C PRO A 360 1.38 14.76 -1.22
N GLN A 361 0.22 15.40 -1.15
CA GLN A 361 0.11 16.85 -1.16
C GLN A 361 -0.27 17.29 0.26
N PHE A 362 0.56 18.15 0.84
CA PHE A 362 0.19 18.82 2.08
C PHE A 362 -0.98 19.75 1.78
N GLU A 363 -2.11 19.50 2.44
CA GLU A 363 -3.23 20.42 2.50
C GLU A 363 -3.43 20.80 3.96
N ALA A 364 -3.10 22.04 4.31
CA ALA A 364 -3.39 22.56 5.65
C ALA A 364 -4.92 22.58 5.83
N ARG A 365 -5.45 21.58 6.55
CA ARG A 365 -6.89 21.47 6.78
C ARG A 365 -7.37 22.43 7.89
N PHE A 366 -6.49 22.85 8.82
CA PHE A 366 -6.80 23.77 9.95
C PHE A 366 -5.71 24.83 10.20
N PRO A 367 -6.08 26.00 10.79
CA PRO A 367 -5.12 27.03 11.20
C PRO A 367 -4.01 26.54 12.14
N MET A 368 -4.32 25.63 13.08
CA MET A 368 -3.36 25.07 14.03
C MET A 368 -2.25 24.26 13.33
N ALA A 369 -2.54 23.61 12.20
CA ALA A 369 -1.51 22.89 11.44
C ALA A 369 -0.53 23.84 10.73
N GLU A 370 -0.96 25.05 10.37
CA GLU A 370 -0.07 26.06 9.78
C GLU A 370 0.81 26.74 10.84
N GLU A 371 0.25 26.97 12.04
CA GLU A 371 1.01 27.39 13.22
C GLU A 371 2.06 26.33 13.60
N GLY A 372 1.65 25.06 13.67
CA GLY A 372 2.54 23.93 13.90
C GLY A 372 3.65 23.80 12.87
N ARG A 373 3.33 24.04 11.58
CA ARG A 373 4.34 24.08 10.51
C ARG A 373 5.36 25.20 10.72
N SER A 374 4.90 26.36 11.18
CA SER A 374 5.78 27.50 11.47
C SER A 374 6.69 27.19 12.67
N LEU A 375 6.12 26.62 13.74
CA LEU A 375 6.86 26.17 14.92
C LEU A 375 7.87 25.09 14.58
N PHE A 376 7.52 24.14 13.71
CA PHE A 376 8.41 23.09 13.22
C PHE A 376 9.70 23.64 12.62
N VAL A 377 9.60 24.72 11.84
CA VAL A 377 10.76 25.46 11.29
C VAL A 377 11.46 26.26 12.39
N GLU A 378 10.72 26.96 13.24
CA GLU A 378 11.30 27.82 14.29
C GLU A 378 12.16 27.03 15.30
N ILE A 379 11.73 25.83 15.69
CA ILE A 379 12.51 24.95 16.59
C ILE A 379 13.62 24.18 15.86
N GLY A 380 13.75 24.34 14.54
CA GLY A 380 14.78 23.75 13.69
C GLY A 380 14.59 22.28 13.37
N CYS A 381 13.35 21.75 13.39
CA CYS A 381 13.10 20.42 12.83
C CYS A 381 13.43 20.40 11.32
N ASP A 382 13.31 21.54 10.62
CA ASP A 382 13.62 21.65 9.20
C ASP A 382 15.13 21.61 8.87
N ASP A 383 16.01 21.64 9.88
CA ASP A 383 17.45 21.47 9.70
C ASP A 383 17.77 20.13 9.01
N CYS A 384 17.09 19.06 9.42
CA CYS A 384 17.08 17.75 8.75
C CYS A 384 15.81 17.57 7.89
N HIS A 385 14.62 17.89 8.42
CA HIS A 385 13.34 17.67 7.74
C HIS A 385 12.94 18.84 6.83
N ARG A 386 13.84 19.23 5.93
CA ARG A 386 13.65 20.34 4.97
C ARG A 386 12.28 20.29 4.33
N THR A 387 11.49 21.35 4.50
CA THR A 387 10.06 21.34 4.15
C THR A 387 9.81 21.04 2.68
N GLN A 388 10.70 21.51 1.81
CA GLN A 388 10.63 21.25 0.37
C GLN A 388 12.02 21.24 -0.25
N LEU A 389 12.17 20.51 -1.35
CA LEU A 389 13.29 20.58 -2.28
C LEU A 389 12.75 20.75 -3.70
N THR A 390 13.51 21.45 -4.53
CA THR A 390 13.10 21.74 -5.91
C THR A 390 13.76 20.78 -6.89
N ILE A 391 12.95 20.15 -7.76
CA ILE A 391 13.43 19.43 -8.94
C ILE A 391 13.55 20.43 -10.10
N GLN A 392 14.75 20.49 -10.68
CA GLN A 392 15.02 21.37 -11.81
C GLN A 392 14.53 20.79 -13.13
N LYS A 393 14.67 19.46 -13.30
CA LYS A 393 14.20 18.75 -14.48
C LYS A 393 13.35 17.55 -14.04
N PRO A 394 12.02 17.61 -14.16
CA PRO A 394 11.12 16.58 -13.63
C PRO A 394 11.07 15.33 -14.52
N VAL A 395 12.22 14.71 -14.81
CA VAL A 395 12.31 13.49 -15.62
C VAL A 395 12.77 12.30 -14.77
N PHE A 396 11.87 11.36 -14.51
CA PHE A 396 12.22 10.09 -13.88
C PHE A 396 12.85 9.14 -14.89
N THR A 397 14.06 8.68 -14.58
CA THR A 397 14.89 7.85 -15.46
C THR A 397 14.96 6.43 -14.94
N ILE A 398 14.82 5.45 -15.84
CA ILE A 398 14.97 4.03 -15.55
C ILE A 398 16.01 3.47 -16.52
N GLN A 399 17.17 3.08 -16.00
CA GLN A 399 18.25 2.55 -16.83
C GLN A 399 17.86 1.21 -17.46
N ASN A 400 18.27 1.00 -18.71
CA ASN A 400 18.36 -0.32 -19.30
C ASN A 400 19.56 -1.05 -18.66
N PRO A 401 19.32 -2.09 -17.85
CA PRO A 401 20.36 -2.62 -16.96
C PRO A 401 21.45 -3.38 -17.73
N PRO A 402 22.71 -3.36 -17.24
CA PRO A 402 23.70 -4.33 -17.68
C PRO A 402 23.28 -5.73 -17.24
N ILE A 403 23.41 -6.72 -18.12
CA ILE A 403 23.01 -8.10 -17.84
C ILE A 403 24.26 -8.98 -17.58
N PRO A 404 24.39 -9.62 -16.41
CA PRO A 404 25.50 -10.53 -16.14
C PRO A 404 25.41 -11.81 -16.98
N LYS A 405 26.55 -12.46 -17.21
CA LYS A 405 26.59 -13.72 -17.98
C LYS A 405 26.36 -14.96 -17.12
N THR A 406 26.71 -14.88 -15.84
CA THR A 406 26.68 -15.98 -14.87
C THR A 406 26.17 -15.46 -13.54
N CYS A 407 25.69 -16.36 -12.67
CA CYS A 407 25.38 -16.03 -11.28
C CYS A 407 26.50 -15.19 -10.63
N PRO A 408 26.17 -14.07 -9.98
CA PRO A 408 27.14 -13.33 -9.18
C PRO A 408 27.61 -14.20 -8.00
N PRO A 409 28.91 -14.15 -7.62
CA PRO A 409 29.44 -14.97 -6.53
C PRO A 409 28.91 -14.53 -5.14
N GLU A 410 28.52 -15.49 -4.30
CA GLU A 410 27.87 -15.27 -2.99
C GLU A 410 28.58 -14.35 -1.96
N PRO A 411 29.93 -14.22 -1.88
CA PRO A 411 30.53 -13.19 -1.02
C PRO A 411 30.17 -11.75 -1.44
N GLY A 412 29.53 -11.58 -2.61
CA GLY A 412 29.01 -10.34 -3.16
C GLY A 412 27.49 -10.22 -3.15
N ILE A 413 26.77 -11.09 -2.42
CA ILE A 413 25.35 -10.92 -2.13
C ILE A 413 25.25 -10.51 -0.65
N PRO A 414 25.22 -9.20 -0.33
CA PRO A 414 24.81 -8.75 0.98
C PRO A 414 23.45 -9.37 1.32
N ALA A 415 23.15 -9.51 2.61
CA ALA A 415 21.93 -10.13 3.15
C ALA A 415 20.59 -9.44 2.74
N LEU A 416 20.59 -8.61 1.70
CA LEU A 416 19.48 -7.85 1.12
C LEU A 416 19.44 -7.93 -0.44
N GLY A 417 20.09 -8.91 -1.08
CA GLY A 417 19.93 -9.12 -2.53
C GLY A 417 20.52 -8.01 -3.42
N SER A 418 21.62 -7.37 -2.98
CA SER A 418 22.20 -6.24 -3.69
C SER A 418 23.05 -6.69 -4.88
N ASN A 419 22.64 -6.27 -6.09
CA ASN A 419 23.57 -5.99 -7.18
C ASN A 419 24.42 -4.79 -6.75
N THR A 420 25.50 -5.05 -6.01
CA THR A 420 26.45 -4.00 -5.65
C THR A 420 27.05 -3.45 -6.93
N VAL A 421 26.81 -2.17 -7.23
CA VAL A 421 27.32 -1.53 -8.43
C VAL A 421 28.79 -1.21 -8.22
N ARG A 422 29.64 -2.13 -8.68
CA ARG A 422 31.09 -1.94 -8.70
C ARG A 422 31.62 -2.20 -10.11
N PRO A 423 32.47 -1.31 -10.64
CA PRO A 423 32.98 -0.05 -10.06
C PRO A 423 31.99 1.14 -10.12
N SER A 424 32.27 2.22 -9.37
CA SER A 424 31.37 3.38 -9.18
C SER A 424 31.07 4.17 -10.45
N ASP A 425 31.92 4.08 -11.47
CA ASP A 425 31.72 4.65 -12.81
C ASP A 425 30.58 3.95 -13.58
N LEU A 426 30.19 2.74 -13.18
CA LEU A 426 29.02 2.05 -13.71
C LEU A 426 27.74 2.35 -12.92
N HIS A 427 27.80 3.20 -11.90
CA HIS A 427 26.63 3.56 -11.10
C HIS A 427 25.57 4.25 -11.99
N PRO A 428 24.26 3.92 -11.87
CA PRO A 428 23.21 4.46 -12.73
C PRO A 428 23.19 5.99 -12.80
N PHE A 429 23.41 6.68 -11.67
CA PHE A 429 23.51 8.15 -11.65
C PHE A 429 24.74 8.68 -12.38
N VAL A 430 25.87 7.96 -12.33
CA VAL A 430 27.08 8.35 -13.07
C VAL A 430 26.88 8.11 -14.56
N ALA A 431 26.26 6.98 -14.93
CA ALA A 431 25.89 6.68 -16.30
C ALA A 431 24.92 7.73 -16.88
N GLU A 432 23.90 8.16 -16.11
CA GLU A 432 22.98 9.23 -16.51
C GLU A 432 23.71 10.58 -16.69
N LYS A 433 24.60 10.93 -15.74
CA LYS A 433 25.40 12.18 -15.80
C LYS A 433 26.29 12.25 -17.04
N LEU A 434 26.86 11.12 -17.46
CA LEU A 434 27.81 11.04 -18.59
C LEU A 434 27.11 10.82 -19.94
N GLY A 435 25.85 10.37 -19.94
CA GLY A 435 25.10 10.05 -21.15
C GLY A 435 24.77 11.27 -22.01
N THR A 436 24.74 11.08 -23.33
CA THR A 436 24.19 12.09 -24.25
C THR A 436 22.67 12.04 -24.19
N ALA A 437 22.05 13.17 -23.82
CA ALA A 437 20.60 13.30 -23.81
C ALA A 437 20.06 13.69 -25.20
N ASP A 438 18.89 13.17 -25.54
CA ASP A 438 18.14 13.58 -26.72
C ASP A 438 17.40 14.93 -26.53
N GLU A 439 16.59 15.34 -27.50
CA GLU A 439 15.81 16.59 -27.43
C GLU A 439 14.73 16.60 -26.33
N SER A 440 14.31 15.42 -25.84
CA SER A 440 13.42 15.26 -24.69
C SER A 440 14.18 15.22 -23.35
N ASN A 441 15.50 15.43 -23.39
CA ASN A 441 16.41 15.32 -22.27
C ASN A 441 16.43 13.90 -21.66
N CYS A 442 16.14 12.87 -22.45
CA CYS A 442 16.28 11.48 -22.06
C CYS A 442 17.68 10.95 -22.45
N PRO A 443 18.49 10.46 -21.48
CA PRO A 443 19.80 9.92 -21.77
C PRO A 443 19.74 8.60 -22.55
N GLU A 444 20.69 8.38 -23.45
CA GLU A 444 20.80 7.11 -24.19
C GLU A 444 20.88 5.91 -23.22
N GLY A 445 20.08 4.87 -23.48
CA GLY A 445 20.01 3.69 -22.63
C GLY A 445 19.09 3.82 -21.41
N PHE A 446 18.25 4.86 -21.34
CA PHE A 446 17.25 5.04 -20.29
C PHE A 446 15.83 5.10 -20.88
N TYR A 447 14.87 4.62 -20.10
CA TYR A 447 13.44 4.89 -20.27
C TYR A 447 13.06 6.06 -19.36
N CYS A 448 12.40 7.08 -19.93
CA CYS A 448 12.15 8.35 -19.24
C CYS A 448 10.65 8.63 -19.09
N ILE A 449 10.26 9.11 -17.92
CA ILE A 449 8.87 9.45 -17.57
C ILE A 449 8.84 10.87 -17.03
N ASP A 450 7.94 11.72 -17.56
CA ASP A 450 7.72 13.05 -17.01
C ASP A 450 6.99 12.98 -15.66
N LEU A 451 7.58 13.59 -14.64
CA LEU A 451 7.04 13.73 -13.29
C LEU A 451 6.16 14.98 -13.13
N SER A 452 6.10 15.86 -14.12
CA SER A 452 5.31 17.09 -14.07
C SER A 452 3.85 16.84 -14.46
N ASN A 453 2.93 17.59 -13.84
CA ASN A 453 1.54 17.64 -14.26
C ASN A 453 1.38 18.69 -15.38
N ASP A 454 1.62 18.33 -16.65
CA ASP A 454 1.35 19.21 -17.78
C ASP A 454 -0.15 19.16 -18.16
N PRO A 455 -0.93 20.23 -17.94
CA PRO A 455 -2.35 20.27 -18.32
C PRO A 455 -2.59 20.18 -19.84
N GLY A 456 -1.55 20.22 -20.67
CA GLY A 456 -1.60 20.08 -22.12
C GLY A 456 -1.42 18.66 -22.68
N ASP A 457 -1.04 17.66 -21.86
CA ASP A 457 -0.74 16.30 -22.34
C ASP A 457 -2.01 15.42 -22.45
N PRO A 458 -2.43 15.02 -23.66
CA PRO A 458 -3.63 14.21 -23.87
C PRO A 458 -3.51 12.76 -23.37
N ALA A 459 -2.30 12.23 -23.11
CA ALA A 459 -2.11 10.91 -22.50
C ALA A 459 -2.55 10.88 -21.02
N LEU A 460 -2.77 12.06 -20.42
CA LEU A 460 -3.27 12.23 -19.05
C LEU A 460 -4.80 12.32 -18.94
N ALA A 461 -5.53 12.43 -20.06
CA ALA A 461 -6.94 12.81 -20.06
C ALA A 461 -7.92 11.64 -19.78
N SER A 462 -7.45 10.40 -19.77
CA SER A 462 -8.31 9.24 -19.50
C SER A 462 -7.53 8.10 -18.87
N ALA A 463 -8.00 7.63 -17.71
CA ALA A 463 -7.66 6.28 -17.25
C ALA A 463 -8.00 5.28 -18.38
N PRO A 464 -7.18 4.25 -18.63
CA PRO A 464 -7.46 3.28 -19.68
C PRO A 464 -8.86 2.69 -19.48
N THR A 465 -9.80 3.01 -20.37
CA THR A 465 -11.23 2.69 -20.20
C THR A 465 -11.57 1.23 -20.54
N ASP A 466 -10.56 0.42 -20.89
CA ASP A 466 -10.73 -0.95 -21.38
C ASP A 466 -9.74 -1.90 -20.67
N THR A 467 -9.74 -1.90 -19.33
CA THR A 467 -8.94 -2.83 -18.54
C THR A 467 -9.77 -3.97 -17.99
N GLN A 468 -9.22 -5.19 -18.06
CA GLN A 468 -9.83 -6.43 -17.58
C GLN A 468 -10.04 -6.46 -16.05
N PHE A 469 -9.40 -5.53 -15.31
CA PHE A 469 -9.53 -5.34 -13.88
C PHE A 469 -10.07 -3.93 -13.57
N PRO A 470 -10.93 -3.76 -12.54
CA PRO A 470 -11.30 -2.44 -12.07
C PRO A 470 -10.04 -1.72 -11.55
N THR A 471 -9.84 -0.48 -11.98
CA THR A 471 -8.83 0.41 -11.41
C THR A 471 -9.16 0.62 -9.92
N ILE A 472 -8.54 -0.16 -9.03
CA ILE A 472 -8.75 -0.02 -7.58
C ILE A 472 -8.23 1.35 -7.10
N PHE A 473 -7.38 1.99 -7.90
CA PHE A 473 -6.92 3.34 -7.66
C PHE A 473 -6.68 4.11 -8.97
N THR A 474 -7.07 5.38 -8.99
CA THR A 474 -6.59 6.41 -9.94
C THR A 474 -5.18 6.90 -9.56
N THR A 475 -4.35 6.04 -8.97
CA THR A 475 -3.17 6.27 -8.08
C THR A 475 -1.95 6.97 -8.67
N PHE A 476 -1.94 7.23 -9.98
CA PHE A 476 -0.82 7.89 -10.67
C PHE A 476 -1.08 9.38 -10.90
N LEU A 477 -2.28 9.88 -10.53
CA LEU A 477 -2.70 11.26 -10.73
C LEU A 477 -3.37 11.88 -9.49
N PRO A 478 -3.25 13.21 -9.32
CA PRO A 478 -2.33 14.11 -10.02
C PRO A 478 -0.87 13.97 -9.59
N ARG A 479 0.04 14.16 -10.55
CA ARG A 479 1.46 14.46 -10.33
C ARG A 479 1.60 15.84 -9.65
N LEU A 480 2.80 16.17 -9.16
CA LEU A 480 3.03 17.51 -8.60
C LEU A 480 2.93 18.58 -9.70
N PRO A 481 2.31 19.74 -9.41
CA PRO A 481 2.16 20.80 -10.40
C PRO A 481 3.53 21.35 -10.80
N GLN A 482 3.66 21.65 -12.09
CA GLN A 482 4.83 22.34 -12.61
C GLN A 482 4.70 23.86 -12.38
N HIS A 483 5.77 24.49 -11.92
CA HIS A 483 5.87 25.95 -11.84
C HIS A 483 6.08 26.56 -13.24
N PRO A 484 5.81 27.87 -13.43
CA PRO A 484 5.99 28.53 -14.74
C PRO A 484 7.41 28.44 -15.33
N ASP A 485 8.41 28.18 -14.51
CA ASP A 485 9.81 27.97 -14.88
C ASP A 485 10.17 26.49 -15.14
N GLN A 486 9.15 25.63 -15.28
CA GLN A 486 9.25 24.19 -15.54
C GLN A 486 9.76 23.34 -14.36
N GLN A 487 9.98 23.95 -13.20
CA GLN A 487 10.44 23.26 -11.99
C GLN A 487 9.28 22.62 -11.23
N VAL A 488 9.60 21.64 -10.38
CA VAL A 488 8.63 20.99 -9.49
C VAL A 488 9.08 21.12 -8.04
N GLU A 489 8.24 21.72 -7.20
CA GLU A 489 8.47 21.80 -5.76
C GLU A 489 8.00 20.52 -5.08
N VAL A 490 8.90 19.89 -4.32
CA VAL A 490 8.68 18.59 -3.70
C VAL A 490 8.67 18.79 -2.19
N ALA A 491 7.49 18.85 -1.58
CA ALA A 491 7.33 19.13 -0.14
C ALA A 491 7.60 17.91 0.76
N LEU A 492 8.74 17.21 0.59
CA LEU A 492 9.01 15.90 1.20
C LEU A 492 9.30 15.89 2.71
N TYR A 493 9.62 17.05 3.30
CA TYR A 493 10.04 17.17 4.71
C TYR A 493 11.24 16.25 5.04
N SER A 494 12.27 16.32 4.21
CA SER A 494 13.51 15.56 4.31
C SER A 494 14.59 16.22 3.45
N ASP A 495 15.83 16.14 3.90
CA ASP A 495 17.01 16.63 3.20
C ASP A 495 17.76 15.55 2.41
N LEU A 496 17.27 14.30 2.43
CA LEU A 496 17.89 13.12 1.82
C LEU A 496 19.35 12.86 2.27
N LYS A 497 19.75 13.39 3.42
CA LYS A 497 21.06 13.17 4.06
C LYS A 497 20.94 12.12 5.16
N ARG A 498 22.05 11.41 5.45
CA ARG A 498 22.15 10.59 6.67
C ARG A 498 22.63 11.41 7.86
N HIS A 499 22.03 11.17 9.02
CA HIS A 499 22.38 11.81 10.28
C HIS A 499 22.73 10.79 11.34
N ARG A 500 23.67 11.15 12.22
CA ARG A 500 23.97 10.36 13.40
C ARG A 500 22.85 10.54 14.42
N MET A 501 22.04 9.51 14.62
CA MET A 501 20.92 9.49 15.58
C MET A 501 21.33 8.94 16.95
N GLY A 502 22.61 8.67 17.13
CA GLY A 502 23.20 8.25 18.39
C GLY A 502 22.88 6.81 18.79
N SER A 503 23.48 6.40 19.90
CA SER A 503 23.45 5.02 20.37
C SER A 503 22.04 4.50 20.76
N HIS A 504 21.09 5.39 21.06
CA HIS A 504 19.72 5.02 21.41
C HIS A 504 18.95 4.45 20.22
N LEU A 505 19.18 5.03 19.04
CA LEU A 505 18.54 4.66 17.77
C LEU A 505 19.45 3.81 16.89
N ALA A 506 20.54 3.26 17.42
CA ALA A 506 21.38 2.34 16.66
C ALA A 506 20.63 1.04 16.35
N GLN A 507 20.70 0.58 15.10
CA GLN A 507 20.15 -0.73 14.74
C GLN A 507 20.95 -1.87 15.40
N ILE A 508 20.26 -2.96 15.73
CA ILE A 508 20.88 -4.20 16.21
C ILE A 508 21.30 -5.04 15.00
N GLY A 509 22.54 -5.53 15.00
CA GLY A 509 23.08 -6.42 13.96
C GLY A 509 24.33 -5.86 13.28
N PRO A 510 24.81 -6.52 12.22
CA PRO A 510 25.88 -5.97 11.39
C PRO A 510 25.44 -4.68 10.71
N GLU A 511 26.43 -3.87 10.34
CA GLU A 511 26.21 -2.70 9.49
C GLU A 511 25.61 -3.13 8.15
N GLN A 512 24.77 -2.27 7.59
CA GLN A 512 24.19 -2.49 6.26
C GLN A 512 25.08 -1.82 5.23
N ASP A 513 25.25 -2.44 4.07
CA ASP A 513 25.93 -1.84 2.93
C ASP A 513 24.94 -1.10 2.03
N ASP A 514 25.39 -0.02 1.41
CA ASP A 514 24.67 0.62 0.31
C ASP A 514 24.85 -0.12 -1.02
N ASP A 515 24.17 0.37 -2.06
CA ASP A 515 24.21 -0.15 -3.43
C ASP A 515 25.58 -0.08 -4.12
N SER A 516 26.59 0.53 -3.51
CA SER A 516 27.98 0.52 -3.95
C SER A 516 28.88 -0.32 -3.03
N GLY A 517 28.29 -0.91 -1.98
CA GLY A 517 28.91 -1.83 -1.05
C GLY A 517 29.69 -1.10 0.04
N ASN A 518 29.34 0.16 0.33
CA ASN A 518 29.94 0.90 1.43
C ASN A 518 29.10 0.67 2.69
N SER A 519 29.77 0.31 3.78
CA SER A 519 29.13 0.10 5.07
C SER A 519 28.51 1.39 5.61
N ILE A 520 27.33 1.27 6.22
CA ILE A 520 26.60 2.35 6.88
C ILE A 520 26.59 2.07 8.38
N PRO A 521 27.18 2.97 9.22
CA PRO A 521 27.16 2.82 10.67
C PRO A 521 25.77 2.60 11.24
N ASN A 522 25.68 1.76 12.29
CA ASN A 522 24.39 1.37 12.85
C ASN A 522 23.58 2.53 13.44
N ASP A 523 24.23 3.60 13.89
CA ASP A 523 23.63 4.80 14.46
C ASP A 523 23.32 5.90 13.43
N GLU A 524 23.63 5.69 12.14
CA GLU A 524 23.34 6.64 11.07
C GLU A 524 22.05 6.28 10.31
N TRP A 525 21.18 7.26 10.09
CA TRP A 525 19.89 7.06 9.42
C TRP A 525 19.63 8.14 8.38
N LEU A 526 19.02 7.75 7.26
CA LEU A 526 18.52 8.70 6.28
C LEU A 526 17.37 9.49 6.91
N THR A 527 17.34 10.81 6.74
CA THR A 527 16.18 11.60 7.13
C THR A 527 14.94 11.09 6.40
N SER A 528 14.04 10.46 7.14
CA SER A 528 12.81 9.90 6.56
C SER A 528 11.95 11.03 6.01
N LYS A 529 11.41 10.85 4.80
CA LYS A 529 10.37 11.74 4.26
C LYS A 529 9.16 11.69 5.18
N LEU A 530 8.66 12.83 5.63
CA LEU A 530 7.47 12.88 6.51
C LEU A 530 6.15 12.88 5.73
N TRP A 531 6.24 12.73 4.41
CA TRP A 531 5.12 12.42 3.53
C TRP A 531 4.32 11.21 4.00
N GLY A 532 3.08 11.46 4.43
CA GLY A 532 2.22 10.40 4.93
C GLY A 532 2.54 9.95 6.35
N VAL A 533 3.38 10.67 7.11
CA VAL A 533 3.80 10.25 8.45
C VAL A 533 2.61 10.02 9.39
N SER A 534 1.50 10.76 9.21
CA SER A 534 0.26 10.58 9.98
C SER A 534 -0.44 9.25 9.72
N ASP A 535 -0.19 8.64 8.57
CA ASP A 535 -0.84 7.42 8.12
C ASP A 535 0.05 6.18 8.36
N THR A 536 1.30 6.40 8.77
CA THR A 536 2.23 5.35 9.20
C THR A 536 2.19 5.16 10.72
N GLY A 537 2.62 4.00 11.23
CA GLY A 537 2.79 3.76 12.66
C GLY A 537 2.72 2.27 13.08
N PRO A 538 3.60 1.80 13.97
CA PRO A 538 4.38 2.58 14.91
C PRO A 538 5.64 3.22 14.28
N TRP A 539 6.08 4.34 14.87
CA TRP A 539 7.12 5.22 14.35
C TRP A 539 8.53 4.83 14.83
N LEU A 540 9.54 5.46 14.20
CA LEU A 540 10.95 5.07 14.20
C LEU A 540 11.22 3.79 13.41
N HIS A 541 12.48 3.55 13.08
CA HIS A 541 12.92 2.44 12.23
C HIS A 541 12.50 1.06 12.77
N ASP A 542 12.29 0.96 14.08
CA ASP A 542 11.92 -0.27 14.77
C ASP A 542 10.53 -0.22 15.45
N GLY A 543 9.70 0.77 15.14
CA GLY A 543 8.33 0.82 15.64
C GLY A 543 8.19 0.90 17.16
N ARG A 544 9.22 1.37 17.87
CA ARG A 544 9.16 1.50 19.34
C ARG A 544 8.32 2.69 19.81
N ALA A 545 8.17 3.73 18.98
CA ALA A 545 7.37 4.90 19.29
C ALA A 545 5.91 4.68 18.87
N ARG A 546 4.99 4.86 19.81
CA ARG A 546 3.54 4.68 19.62
C ARG A 546 2.80 5.96 19.30
N THR A 547 3.45 7.10 19.48
CA THR A 547 2.94 8.42 19.10
C THR A 547 4.01 9.21 18.35
N LEU A 548 3.59 10.25 17.61
CA LEU A 548 4.51 11.20 16.98
C LEU A 548 5.32 11.98 18.01
N GLU A 549 4.73 12.31 19.16
CA GLU A 549 5.45 12.96 20.27
C GLU A 549 6.55 12.04 20.83
N GLU A 550 6.24 10.77 21.10
CA GLU A 550 7.25 9.79 21.52
C GLU A 550 8.35 9.64 20.47
N ALA A 551 8.00 9.66 19.19
CA ALA A 551 8.98 9.60 18.11
C ALA A 551 9.93 10.80 18.16
N ILE A 552 9.40 12.03 18.27
CA ILE A 552 10.22 13.25 18.39
C ILE A 552 11.17 13.16 19.58
N LEU A 553 10.65 12.86 20.78
CA LEU A 553 11.46 12.83 22.00
C LEU A 553 12.58 11.77 21.93
N GLN A 554 12.32 10.63 21.30
CA GLN A 554 13.30 9.55 21.17
C GLN A 554 14.40 9.81 20.13
N HIS A 555 14.37 10.94 19.41
CA HIS A 555 15.54 11.39 18.65
C HIS A 555 16.67 11.85 19.57
N GLU A 556 16.39 12.15 20.84
CA GLU A 556 17.41 12.48 21.83
C GLU A 556 18.23 11.23 22.22
N GLY A 557 19.55 11.39 22.29
CA GLY A 557 20.42 10.36 22.81
C GLY A 557 21.92 10.69 22.72
N PRO A 558 22.77 9.90 23.41
CA PRO A 558 24.21 10.09 23.34
C PRO A 558 24.72 9.97 21.90
N GLY A 559 25.33 11.05 21.41
CA GLY A 559 25.86 11.15 20.05
C GLY A 559 24.82 11.50 18.98
N SER A 560 23.57 11.79 19.34
CA SER A 560 22.55 12.24 18.39
C SER A 560 22.76 13.69 17.97
N GLU A 561 22.68 13.96 16.67
CA GLU A 561 22.66 15.32 16.09
C GLU A 561 21.37 16.07 16.45
N ALA A 562 20.28 15.36 16.74
CA ALA A 562 18.97 15.95 16.99
C ALA A 562 18.78 16.47 18.43
N ASN A 563 19.76 16.28 19.32
CA ASN A 563 19.63 16.64 20.75
C ASN A 563 19.20 18.10 20.98
N GLU A 564 19.76 19.05 20.24
CA GLU A 564 19.40 20.46 20.40
C GLU A 564 17.95 20.74 19.96
N VAL A 565 17.52 20.17 18.83
CA VAL A 565 16.16 20.33 18.30
C VAL A 565 15.14 19.72 19.24
N VAL A 566 15.41 18.53 19.79
CA VAL A 566 14.53 17.91 20.80
C VAL A 566 14.45 18.78 22.05
N GLY A 567 15.57 19.32 22.54
CA GLY A 567 15.56 20.24 23.68
C GLY A 567 14.75 21.52 23.43
N ARG A 568 14.74 22.04 22.19
CA ARG A 568 13.87 23.16 21.79
C ARG A 568 12.40 22.74 21.76
N TYR A 569 12.06 21.57 21.24
CA TYR A 569 10.70 21.01 21.27
C TYR A 569 10.18 20.80 22.70
N GLU A 570 11.00 20.26 23.61
CA GLU A 570 10.64 20.10 25.03
C GLU A 570 10.40 21.43 25.74
N SER A 571 11.07 22.50 25.30
CA SER A 571 10.92 23.84 25.87
C SER A 571 9.62 24.55 25.45
N LEU A 572 8.90 24.03 24.44
CA LEU A 572 7.62 24.55 23.99
C LEU A 572 6.52 24.39 25.06
N GLY A 573 5.49 25.25 24.99
CA GLY A 573 4.25 25.04 25.72
C GLY A 573 3.50 23.80 25.20
N GLN A 574 2.53 23.28 25.98
CA GLN A 574 1.71 22.16 25.51
C GLN A 574 0.95 22.51 24.22
N ASP A 575 0.35 23.70 24.15
CA ASP A 575 -0.40 24.14 22.97
C ASP A 575 0.49 24.20 21.71
N ASP A 576 1.74 24.62 21.85
CA ASP A 576 2.72 24.69 20.76
C ASP A 576 3.18 23.27 20.33
N ARG A 577 3.40 22.37 21.29
CA ARG A 577 3.69 20.95 20.98
C ARG A 577 2.53 20.31 20.25
N ASP A 578 1.30 20.53 20.73
CA ASP A 578 0.07 20.02 20.10
C ASP A 578 -0.07 20.59 18.68
N ALA A 579 0.29 21.85 18.44
CA ALA A 579 0.31 22.43 17.11
C ALA A 579 1.33 21.74 16.19
N VAL A 580 2.56 21.48 16.64
CA VAL A 580 3.56 20.72 15.88
C VAL A 580 3.07 19.31 15.57
N ILE A 581 2.47 18.61 16.54
CA ILE A 581 1.85 17.30 16.30
C ILE A 581 0.71 17.43 15.28
N ALA A 582 -0.12 18.48 15.38
CA ALA A 582 -1.21 18.71 14.45
C ALA A 582 -0.75 18.91 13.01
N PHE A 583 0.37 19.61 12.85
CA PHE A 583 1.05 19.73 11.58
C PHE A 583 1.49 18.34 11.04
N LEU A 584 2.20 17.54 11.83
CA LEU A 584 2.63 16.20 11.42
C LEU A 584 1.43 15.28 11.11
N SER A 585 0.36 15.33 11.89
CA SER A 585 -0.90 14.60 11.65
C SER A 585 -1.65 15.05 10.39
N SER A 586 -1.29 16.20 9.81
CA SER A 586 -1.85 16.67 8.55
C SER A 586 -1.06 16.19 7.32
N LEU A 587 0.16 15.69 7.52
CA LEU A 587 0.98 15.06 6.48
C LEU A 587 0.47 13.64 6.20
N ARG A 588 -0.64 13.57 5.47
CA ARG A 588 -1.33 12.34 5.09
C ARG A 588 -1.07 11.96 3.64
N LEU A 589 -1.08 10.67 3.36
CA LEU A 589 -1.07 10.10 2.03
C LEU A 589 -2.33 10.54 1.25
N PRO A 590 -2.20 10.73 -0.07
CA PRO A 590 -3.32 11.07 -0.90
C PRO A 590 -4.17 9.82 -1.07
N ALA A 591 -5.30 9.74 -0.37
CA ALA A 591 -6.35 8.81 -0.73
C ALA A 591 -7.34 9.51 -1.71
N ASP A 592 -8.42 8.90 -2.14
CA ASP A 592 -9.69 9.36 -1.61
C ASP A 592 -9.76 9.09 -0.09
N PRO A 593 -9.21 9.96 0.78
CA PRO A 593 -9.43 9.79 2.20
C PRO A 593 -10.86 10.26 2.47
N PRO A 594 -11.57 9.76 3.49
CA PRO A 594 -12.81 10.38 3.91
C PRO A 594 -12.58 11.88 4.07
N ALA A 595 -13.32 12.67 3.31
CA ALA A 595 -13.48 14.08 3.62
C ALA A 595 -14.05 14.10 5.05
N ILE A 596 -13.35 14.79 5.95
CA ILE A 596 -13.58 14.90 7.40
C ILE A 596 -12.62 14.02 8.23
N THR A 597 -11.38 14.48 8.32
CA THR A 597 -10.69 14.49 9.62
C THR A 597 -10.28 15.92 9.86
N LEU A 598 -11.11 16.63 10.63
CA LEU A 598 -10.85 18.02 10.99
C LEU A 598 -10.08 18.22 12.31
N ASN A 599 -9.65 17.14 12.97
CA ASN A 599 -8.84 17.20 14.18
C ASN A 599 -7.57 16.35 14.00
N PRO A 600 -6.41 16.86 14.46
CA PRO A 600 -5.18 16.07 14.53
C PRO A 600 -5.34 14.92 15.53
N ILE A 601 -4.70 13.78 15.21
CA ILE A 601 -4.70 12.59 16.07
C ILE A 601 -3.54 12.77 17.04
N VAL A 602 -3.87 13.02 18.31
CA VAL A 602 -2.85 13.43 19.29
C VAL A 602 -2.53 12.29 20.28
N ASN A 603 -3.43 11.31 20.50
CA ASN A 603 -3.27 10.30 21.57
C ASN A 603 -3.75 8.87 21.22
N ASP A 604 -3.19 7.86 21.91
CA ASP A 604 -3.40 6.39 21.76
C ASP A 604 -4.87 5.91 21.82
N ASP A 605 -5.79 6.70 22.39
CA ASP A 605 -7.22 6.34 22.49
C ASP A 605 -8.00 6.54 21.17
N GLU A 606 -7.44 7.26 20.19
CA GLU A 606 -8.13 7.70 18.96
C GLU A 606 -7.94 6.76 17.75
N ILE A 607 -7.18 5.66 17.87
CA ILE A 607 -7.02 4.65 16.81
C ILE A 607 -8.36 3.93 16.49
N ARG A 608 -9.37 4.04 17.36
CA ARG A 608 -10.71 3.46 17.15
C ARG A 608 -11.62 4.27 16.21
N ASP A 609 -11.24 5.47 15.78
CA ASP A 609 -12.16 6.46 15.18
C ASP A 609 -12.02 6.69 13.66
N LEU A 610 -11.66 5.66 12.90
CA LEU A 610 -11.51 5.76 11.45
C LEU A 610 -12.83 5.87 10.65
N ASN A 611 -13.93 6.25 11.29
CA ASN A 611 -15.16 6.75 10.67
C ASN A 611 -15.97 7.48 11.76
N PRO A 612 -16.14 8.82 11.74
CA PRO A 612 -16.93 9.45 12.78
C PRO A 612 -18.41 9.13 12.57
N THR A 613 -18.93 8.27 13.44
CA THR A 613 -20.35 8.20 13.63
C THR A 613 -20.85 9.52 14.21
N VAL A 614 -21.66 10.26 13.46
CA VAL A 614 -22.28 11.49 13.96
C VAL A 614 -23.33 11.11 14.99
N MET A 615 -23.00 11.38 16.25
CA MET A 615 -23.90 11.16 17.37
C MET A 615 -25.00 12.20 17.34
N VAL A 616 -26.24 11.75 17.18
CA VAL A 616 -27.41 12.63 17.09
C VAL A 616 -28.41 12.34 18.19
N SER A 617 -29.13 13.37 18.60
CA SER A 617 -30.17 13.23 19.62
C SER A 617 -31.36 12.42 19.07
N SER A 618 -32.02 11.67 19.94
CA SER A 618 -33.29 11.03 19.61
C SER A 618 -34.46 11.91 20.04
N ARG A 619 -35.14 12.51 19.06
CA ARG A 619 -36.41 13.22 19.31
C ARG A 619 -37.58 12.26 19.40
N ARG A 620 -37.53 11.18 18.63
CA ARG A 620 -38.51 10.11 18.65
C ARG A 620 -37.84 8.80 18.23
N LEU A 621 -37.94 7.77 19.06
CA LEU A 621 -37.62 6.38 18.72
C LEU A 621 -38.75 5.50 19.23
N MET A 622 -39.39 4.76 18.33
CA MET A 622 -40.56 3.93 18.64
C MET A 622 -40.57 2.67 17.78
N LEU A 623 -40.75 1.53 18.44
CA LEU A 623 -40.94 0.22 17.82
C LEU A 623 -42.28 -0.37 18.28
N VAL A 624 -43.03 -0.94 17.35
CA VAL A 624 -44.27 -1.68 17.62
C VAL A 624 -44.16 -3.03 16.92
N ASN A 625 -44.47 -4.09 17.64
CA ASN A 625 -44.70 -5.42 17.10
C ASN A 625 -45.93 -5.99 17.80
N TYR A 626 -47.11 -5.67 17.26
CA TYR A 626 -48.40 -6.06 17.82
C TYR A 626 -49.08 -7.08 16.91
N GLU A 627 -49.58 -8.16 17.50
CA GLU A 627 -50.43 -9.14 16.83
C GLU A 627 -51.85 -9.04 17.41
N GLY A 628 -52.80 -8.61 16.59
CA GLY A 628 -54.21 -8.49 16.98
C GLY A 628 -54.88 -9.85 17.08
N ALA A 629 -55.97 -9.94 17.86
CA ALA A 629 -56.79 -11.14 17.98
C ALA A 629 -57.44 -11.57 16.63
N ASP A 630 -57.46 -10.67 15.64
CA ASP A 630 -57.92 -10.92 14.26
C ASP A 630 -56.78 -11.42 13.33
N GLY A 631 -55.59 -11.72 13.86
CA GLY A 631 -54.42 -12.17 13.12
C GLY A 631 -53.67 -11.06 12.39
N ARG A 632 -54.10 -9.79 12.50
CA ARG A 632 -53.41 -8.67 11.86
C ARG A 632 -52.15 -8.31 12.64
N ARG A 633 -51.03 -8.24 11.93
CA ARG A 633 -49.73 -7.84 12.48
C ARG A 633 -49.49 -6.37 12.19
N LEU A 634 -49.35 -5.57 13.23
CA LEU A 634 -48.89 -4.19 13.12
C LEU A 634 -47.43 -4.14 13.56
N ARG A 635 -46.53 -4.04 12.58
CA ARG A 635 -45.13 -3.72 12.83
C ARG A 635 -44.83 -2.30 12.39
N GLN A 636 -44.09 -1.58 13.24
CA GLN A 636 -43.79 -0.18 13.02
C GLN A 636 -42.43 0.19 13.58
N PHE A 637 -41.69 0.98 12.82
CA PHE A 637 -40.50 1.69 13.28
C PHE A 637 -40.60 3.17 12.95
N ARG A 638 -40.26 4.02 13.91
CA ARG A 638 -40.12 5.47 13.70
C ARG A 638 -38.91 5.99 14.44
N PHE A 639 -38.04 6.65 13.69
CA PHE A 639 -36.92 7.42 14.22
C PHE A 639 -36.96 8.86 13.71
N THR A 640 -36.65 9.82 14.57
CA THR A 640 -36.49 11.23 14.19
C THR A 640 -35.41 11.86 15.05
N SER A 641 -34.51 12.57 14.39
CA SER A 641 -33.46 13.38 14.99
C SER A 641 -33.44 14.77 14.35
N ASN A 642 -33.21 15.80 15.16
CA ASN A 642 -33.20 17.20 14.76
C ASN A 642 -31.97 17.86 15.41
N ASP A 643 -30.81 17.66 14.80
CA ASP A 643 -29.52 18.09 15.31
C ASP A 643 -28.79 18.85 14.21
N SER A 644 -28.23 20.02 14.51
CA SER A 644 -27.52 20.85 13.53
C SER A 644 -26.28 20.17 12.94
N ALA A 645 -25.76 19.13 13.61
CA ALA A 645 -24.67 18.29 13.13
C ALA A 645 -25.08 17.32 12.01
N ILE A 646 -26.37 17.20 11.71
CA ILE A 646 -26.84 16.42 10.57
C ILE A 646 -26.62 17.25 9.31
N ASP A 647 -25.79 16.77 8.40
CA ASP A 647 -25.65 17.31 7.06
C ASP A 647 -25.95 16.24 6.02
N ALA A 648 -26.48 16.62 4.86
CA ALA A 648 -26.69 15.66 3.78
C ALA A 648 -25.41 15.56 2.92
N PRO A 649 -25.01 14.37 2.46
CA PRO A 649 -23.85 14.24 1.60
C PRO A 649 -24.00 15.07 0.30
N ALA A 650 -22.89 15.51 -0.29
CA ALA A 650 -22.95 16.23 -1.56
C ALA A 650 -23.43 15.31 -2.70
N GLU A 651 -24.13 15.87 -3.69
CA GLU A 651 -24.53 15.13 -4.88
C GLU A 651 -23.30 14.64 -5.64
N ASN A 652 -23.35 13.40 -6.13
CA ASN A 652 -22.25 12.66 -6.77
C ASN A 652 -21.04 12.37 -5.87
N SER A 653 -21.09 12.67 -4.57
CA SER A 653 -20.06 12.23 -3.62
C SER A 653 -20.17 10.72 -3.34
N VAL A 654 -19.15 10.15 -2.69
CA VAL A 654 -19.16 8.75 -2.21
C VAL A 654 -20.26 8.46 -1.17
N GLY A 655 -20.80 9.51 -0.54
CA GLY A 655 -21.97 9.43 0.35
C GLY A 655 -23.31 9.56 -0.37
N ASP A 656 -23.34 9.77 -1.70
CA ASP A 656 -24.58 9.92 -2.46
C ASP A 656 -25.35 8.58 -2.52
N PRO A 657 -26.49 8.47 -1.82
CA PRO A 657 -27.21 7.22 -1.74
C PRO A 657 -27.94 6.88 -3.06
N THR A 658 -28.07 7.82 -4.00
CA THR A 658 -28.61 7.53 -5.34
C THR A 658 -27.65 6.70 -6.19
N ARG A 659 -26.36 6.69 -5.84
CA ARG A 659 -25.33 5.86 -6.48
C ARG A 659 -25.05 4.59 -5.67
N TYR A 660 -24.82 4.73 -4.37
CA TYR A 660 -24.29 3.65 -3.53
C TYR A 660 -25.30 3.00 -2.59
N GLY A 661 -26.50 3.58 -2.44
CA GLY A 661 -27.49 3.11 -1.47
C GLY A 661 -27.12 3.50 -0.04
N ALA A 662 -27.68 2.78 0.94
CA ALA A 662 -27.42 3.01 2.35
C ALA A 662 -27.65 1.73 3.18
N GLU A 663 -27.26 1.75 4.45
CA GLU A 663 -27.56 0.70 5.42
C GLU A 663 -28.26 1.28 6.66
N LEU A 664 -29.29 0.60 7.14
CA LEU A 664 -29.98 0.92 8.39
C LEU A 664 -29.86 -0.24 9.37
N SER A 665 -29.25 0.02 10.53
CA SER A 665 -29.16 -0.90 11.65
C SER A 665 -29.97 -0.42 12.86
N VAL A 666 -30.76 -1.32 13.46
CA VAL A 666 -31.49 -1.07 14.72
C VAL A 666 -31.19 -2.22 15.67
N TYR A 667 -30.77 -1.93 16.88
CA TYR A 667 -30.31 -2.95 17.84
C TYR A 667 -30.60 -2.56 19.28
N ASN A 668 -30.67 -3.58 20.14
CA ASN A 668 -30.78 -3.41 21.57
C ASN A 668 -29.42 -2.98 22.13
N ALA A 669 -29.38 -1.85 22.85
CA ALA A 669 -28.18 -1.26 23.40
C ALA A 669 -27.93 -1.64 24.87
N ASP A 670 -28.89 -2.31 25.52
CA ASP A 670 -28.83 -2.73 26.92
C ASP A 670 -28.30 -4.18 27.07
N GLY A 671 -27.65 -4.72 26.02
CA GLY A 671 -26.97 -6.01 26.04
C GLY A 671 -27.81 -7.22 25.64
N ALA A 672 -29.07 -7.04 25.22
CA ALA A 672 -29.84 -8.14 24.66
C ALA A 672 -29.45 -8.42 23.19
N ASN A 673 -29.48 -9.68 22.78
CA ASN A 673 -29.05 -10.08 21.43
C ASN A 673 -30.14 -9.88 20.36
N GLU A 674 -30.66 -8.66 20.23
CA GLU A 674 -31.66 -8.29 19.21
C GLU A 674 -31.14 -7.19 18.29
N GLN A 675 -31.01 -7.50 17.00
CA GLN A 675 -30.60 -6.55 15.98
C GLN A 675 -31.26 -6.83 14.63
N VAL A 676 -31.33 -5.80 13.79
CA VAL A 676 -31.66 -5.90 12.37
C VAL A 676 -30.76 -4.94 11.59
N THR A 677 -30.28 -5.38 10.43
CA THR A 677 -29.51 -4.57 9.49
C THR A 677 -30.15 -4.71 8.11
N LEU A 678 -30.42 -3.58 7.46
CA LEU A 678 -31.19 -3.50 6.20
C LEU A 678 -30.43 -2.68 5.16
N SER A 679 -30.16 -3.28 4.01
CA SER A 679 -29.63 -2.56 2.84
C SER A 679 -30.73 -1.80 2.10
N LEU A 680 -30.53 -0.50 1.90
CA LEU A 680 -31.42 0.42 1.21
C LEU A 680 -30.88 0.69 -0.20
N ALA A 681 -31.39 -0.05 -1.19
CA ALA A 681 -30.89 -0.02 -2.57
C ALA A 681 -30.88 1.39 -3.21
N SER A 682 -29.82 1.70 -3.95
CA SER A 682 -29.56 3.00 -4.60
C SER A 682 -30.69 3.47 -5.51
N GLY A 683 -31.26 2.56 -6.32
CA GLY A 683 -32.35 2.87 -7.25
C GLY A 683 -33.68 3.31 -6.61
N LYS A 684 -33.79 3.27 -5.27
CA LYS A 684 -34.96 3.75 -4.52
C LYS A 684 -34.71 5.09 -3.83
N TRP A 685 -33.52 5.67 -3.98
CA TRP A 685 -33.17 6.99 -3.49
C TRP A 685 -33.42 8.06 -4.55
N SER A 686 -33.77 9.25 -4.10
CA SER A 686 -33.98 10.42 -4.94
C SER A 686 -33.40 11.65 -4.24
N LYS A 687 -32.79 12.54 -5.02
CA LYS A 687 -32.33 13.84 -4.54
C LYS A 687 -33.53 14.76 -4.27
N THR A 688 -33.44 15.52 -3.19
CA THR A 688 -34.38 16.60 -2.82
C THR A 688 -33.68 17.96 -2.95
N ALA A 689 -34.35 19.06 -2.58
CA ALA A 689 -33.75 20.40 -2.70
C ALA A 689 -32.46 20.57 -1.87
N SER A 690 -32.33 19.84 -0.76
CA SER A 690 -31.25 20.01 0.21
C SER A 690 -30.66 18.71 0.76
N GLY A 691 -31.13 17.53 0.33
CA GLY A 691 -30.62 16.23 0.77
C GLY A 691 -31.24 15.07 0.00
N PHE A 692 -31.50 13.94 0.66
CA PHE A 692 -31.95 12.71 -0.01
C PHE A 692 -33.19 12.07 0.62
N ARG A 693 -33.94 11.34 -0.22
CA ARG A 693 -35.11 10.58 0.19
C ARG A 693 -35.12 9.18 -0.41
N PHE A 694 -35.23 8.17 0.45
CA PHE A 694 -35.52 6.78 0.08
C PHE A 694 -37.02 6.52 0.07
N SER A 695 -37.51 5.83 -0.96
CA SER A 695 -38.92 5.43 -1.10
C SER A 695 -39.05 3.93 -1.37
N GLY A 696 -39.36 3.15 -0.33
CA GLY A 696 -39.47 1.69 -0.40
C GLY A 696 -40.77 1.15 -1.01
N GLY A 697 -41.86 1.91 -0.97
CA GLY A 697 -43.20 1.40 -1.29
C GLY A 697 -43.87 0.67 -0.12
N ARG A 698 -45.11 0.19 -0.28
CA ARG A 698 -45.94 -0.29 0.84
C ARG A 698 -45.45 -1.60 1.48
N GLU A 699 -44.82 -2.47 0.71
CA GLU A 699 -44.40 -3.82 1.15
C GLU A 699 -42.92 -3.91 1.58
N SER A 700 -42.12 -2.85 1.37
CA SER A 700 -40.72 -2.84 1.79
C SER A 700 -40.56 -2.77 3.30
N GLU A 701 -39.49 -3.36 3.82
CA GLU A 701 -39.16 -3.34 5.25
C GLU A 701 -39.00 -1.92 5.77
N VAL A 702 -38.41 -1.02 4.96
CA VAL A 702 -38.37 0.43 5.20
C VAL A 702 -39.20 1.15 4.15
N GLN A 703 -40.11 2.02 4.59
CA GLN A 703 -40.98 2.75 3.66
C GLN A 703 -40.38 4.10 3.26
N ASN A 704 -39.85 4.86 4.21
CA ASN A 704 -39.25 6.16 3.94
C ASN A 704 -38.03 6.41 4.84
N VAL A 705 -36.97 6.95 4.22
CA VAL A 705 -35.85 7.61 4.91
C VAL A 705 -35.69 9.00 4.27
N SER A 706 -35.55 10.04 5.08
CA SER A 706 -35.21 11.38 4.60
C SER A 706 -34.07 11.96 5.42
N ILE A 707 -33.10 12.52 4.72
CA ILE A 707 -31.91 13.15 5.29
C ILE A 707 -31.84 14.53 4.66
N GLU A 708 -32.00 15.54 5.50
CA GLU A 708 -31.93 16.96 5.15
C GLU A 708 -31.01 17.64 6.19
N PRO A 709 -30.36 18.77 5.87
CA PRO A 709 -29.57 19.51 6.83
C PRO A 709 -30.38 19.79 8.11
N GLY A 710 -29.84 19.35 9.24
CA GLY A 710 -30.46 19.47 10.55
C GLY A 710 -31.48 18.38 10.90
N ARG A 711 -31.71 17.37 10.05
CA ARG A 711 -32.81 16.41 10.24
C ARG A 711 -32.64 15.03 9.58
N ILE A 712 -32.83 13.99 10.38
CA ILE A 712 -33.03 12.59 9.91
C ILE A 712 -34.41 12.12 10.32
N GLN A 713 -35.11 11.49 9.38
CA GLN A 713 -36.38 10.83 9.66
C GLN A 713 -36.46 9.48 8.97
N ILE A 714 -36.73 8.44 9.75
CA ILE A 714 -36.94 7.08 9.25
C ILE A 714 -38.33 6.62 9.69
N SER A 715 -39.07 6.02 8.75
CA SER A 715 -40.37 5.44 9.05
C SER A 715 -40.63 4.16 8.28
N SER A 716 -41.14 3.18 9.00
CA SER A 716 -41.72 1.98 8.43
C SER A 716 -43.02 1.65 9.15
N ARG A 717 -44.06 1.34 8.37
CA ARG A 717 -45.28 0.67 8.83
C ARG A 717 -45.57 -0.48 7.86
N SER A 718 -44.74 -1.51 7.93
CA SER A 718 -44.81 -2.70 7.09
C SER A 718 -44.88 -3.94 7.95
N GLU A 719 -45.70 -4.93 7.56
CA GLU A 719 -45.73 -6.25 8.20
C GLU A 719 -44.38 -6.98 8.08
N THR A 720 -43.53 -6.57 7.13
CA THR A 720 -42.20 -7.15 6.88
C THR A 720 -41.08 -6.53 7.74
N TRP A 721 -41.36 -5.53 8.58
CA TRP A 721 -40.33 -4.94 9.44
C TRP A 721 -39.71 -6.03 10.36
N PRO A 722 -38.38 -6.28 10.31
CA PRO A 722 -37.84 -7.52 10.87
C PRO A 722 -37.45 -7.43 12.34
N TYR A 723 -37.39 -6.23 12.93
CA TYR A 723 -36.94 -6.10 14.31
C TYR A 723 -37.88 -6.86 15.28
N PRO A 724 -37.36 -7.82 16.07
CA PRO A 724 -38.20 -8.84 16.70
C PRO A 724 -38.98 -8.36 17.93
N LEU A 725 -38.44 -7.46 18.77
CA LEU A 725 -39.02 -7.10 20.08
C LEU A 725 -39.41 -8.36 20.92
N GLN A 726 -38.56 -9.39 20.94
CA GLN A 726 -38.81 -10.64 21.66
C GLN A 726 -38.44 -10.55 23.15
N VAL A 727 -37.50 -9.68 23.51
CA VAL A 727 -37.12 -9.43 24.90
C VAL A 727 -38.20 -8.57 25.58
N PRO A 728 -38.71 -8.99 26.77
CA PRO A 728 -39.81 -8.30 27.45
C PRO A 728 -39.53 -6.84 27.83
N GLU A 729 -38.27 -6.51 28.11
CA GLU A 729 -37.78 -5.15 28.39
C GLU A 729 -36.53 -4.92 27.54
N GLN A 730 -36.63 -3.99 26.59
CA GLN A 730 -35.51 -3.61 25.74
C GLN A 730 -34.47 -2.79 26.51
N GLY A 731 -34.88 -2.02 27.52
CA GLY A 731 -34.03 -1.12 28.28
C GLY A 731 -33.64 0.10 27.46
N GLU A 732 -32.84 -0.10 26.42
CA GLU A 732 -32.33 0.92 25.52
C GLU A 732 -32.24 0.39 24.08
N VAL A 733 -32.62 1.23 23.10
CA VAL A 733 -32.56 0.87 21.68
C VAL A 733 -31.76 1.92 20.93
N ALA A 734 -30.83 1.45 20.11
CA ALA A 734 -30.00 2.27 19.23
C ALA A 734 -30.37 2.10 17.76
N VAL A 735 -30.11 3.16 16.99
CA VAL A 735 -30.33 3.26 15.55
C VAL A 735 -29.04 3.78 14.93
N ARG A 736 -28.57 3.11 13.88
CA ARG A 736 -27.40 3.47 13.08
C ARG A 736 -27.81 3.54 11.61
N LEU A 737 -27.49 4.65 10.94
CA LEU A 737 -27.77 4.87 9.52
C LEU A 737 -26.46 5.22 8.82
N THR A 738 -26.11 4.48 7.78
CA THR A 738 -24.84 4.62 7.06
C THR A 738 -25.09 4.88 5.58
N LEU A 739 -24.57 6.00 5.06
CA LEU A 739 -24.65 6.40 3.66
C LEU A 739 -23.22 6.62 3.13
N GLY A 740 -22.72 5.67 2.34
CA GLY A 740 -21.31 5.66 1.95
C GLY A 740 -20.42 5.63 3.20
N GLN A 741 -19.63 6.69 3.40
CA GLN A 741 -18.74 6.84 4.56
C GLN A 741 -19.34 7.67 5.71
N GLN A 742 -20.55 8.22 5.53
CA GLN A 742 -21.22 9.02 6.56
C GLN A 742 -22.14 8.14 7.41
N GLU A 743 -21.90 8.10 8.71
CA GLU A 743 -22.73 7.35 9.65
C GLU A 743 -23.40 8.30 10.67
N TRP A 744 -24.65 8.04 11.02
CA TRP A 744 -25.33 8.67 12.15
C TRP A 744 -25.81 7.62 13.13
N CYS A 745 -25.76 7.96 14.41
CA CYS A 745 -26.19 7.07 15.48
C CYS A 745 -26.89 7.81 16.59
N ALA A 746 -27.93 7.18 17.08
CA ALA A 746 -28.69 7.66 18.22
C ALA A 746 -29.11 6.48 19.06
N SER A 747 -29.26 6.72 20.35
CA SER A 747 -29.89 5.77 21.26
C SER A 747 -30.92 6.47 22.12
N ALA A 748 -31.88 5.71 22.63
CA ALA A 748 -32.83 6.23 23.60
C ALA A 748 -33.17 5.15 24.63
N PRO A 749 -32.97 5.42 25.94
CA PRO A 749 -33.47 4.54 26.98
C PRO A 749 -35.00 4.55 27.00
N ALA A 750 -35.60 3.52 27.57
CA ALA A 750 -37.05 3.39 27.72
C ALA A 750 -37.64 4.61 28.43
N ARG A 751 -38.75 5.12 27.89
CA ARG A 751 -39.44 6.28 28.49
C ARG A 751 -40.02 5.90 29.85
N THR A 752 -39.75 6.72 30.87
CA THR A 752 -40.37 6.59 32.19
C THR A 752 -41.68 7.38 32.30
N SER A 753 -42.64 6.89 33.08
CA SER A 753 -43.83 7.65 33.50
C SER A 753 -44.39 7.17 34.84
N GLY A 754 -45.28 7.97 35.43
CA GLY A 754 -45.92 7.66 36.72
C GLY A 754 -45.13 8.14 37.94
N THR A 755 -45.69 7.90 39.13
CA THR A 755 -45.08 8.18 40.43
C THR A 755 -45.29 6.96 41.33
N PRO A 756 -44.24 6.19 41.68
CA PRO A 756 -42.83 6.36 41.29
C PRO A 756 -42.58 6.11 39.78
N PRO A 757 -41.50 6.66 39.20
CA PRO A 757 -41.17 6.49 37.78
C PRO A 757 -41.01 5.02 37.37
N SER A 758 -41.64 4.61 36.27
CA SER A 758 -41.56 3.25 35.73
C SER A 758 -41.57 3.23 34.19
N THR A 759 -40.80 2.30 33.59
CA THR A 759 -40.71 2.05 32.14
C THR A 759 -41.78 1.09 31.61
N LYS A 760 -42.46 0.32 32.49
CA LYS A 760 -43.41 -0.76 32.14
C LYS A 760 -44.52 -0.39 31.15
N ARG A 761 -44.84 0.90 31.04
CA ARG A 761 -45.83 1.41 30.08
C ARG A 761 -45.27 1.49 28.65
N TYR A 762 -43.99 1.83 28.53
CA TYR A 762 -43.29 2.18 27.29
C TYR A 762 -42.24 1.18 26.87
N ASP A 763 -41.92 0.20 27.71
CA ASP A 763 -41.06 -0.93 27.41
C ASP A 763 -41.73 -2.19 27.95
N ARG A 764 -42.33 -2.95 27.04
CA ARG A 764 -43.14 -4.14 27.32
C ARG A 764 -43.22 -5.01 26.07
N PRO A 765 -43.63 -6.29 26.17
CA PRO A 765 -43.75 -7.17 25.01
C PRO A 765 -44.52 -6.52 23.85
N GLY A 766 -43.88 -6.46 22.68
CA GLY A 766 -44.44 -5.89 21.46
C GLY A 766 -44.47 -4.36 21.37
N PHE A 767 -43.92 -3.62 22.34
CA PHE A 767 -43.90 -2.16 22.31
C PHE A 767 -42.70 -1.55 23.02
N PHE A 768 -41.93 -0.74 22.29
CA PHE A 768 -40.87 0.10 22.83
C PHE A 768 -41.05 1.56 22.42
N GLN A 769 -40.90 2.47 23.38
CA GLN A 769 -40.82 3.90 23.14
C GLN A 769 -39.70 4.52 23.98
N GLY A 770 -38.71 5.08 23.29
CA GLY A 770 -37.58 5.77 23.91
C GLY A 770 -37.99 7.10 24.55
N ALA A 771 -37.17 7.54 25.51
CA ALA A 771 -37.32 8.81 26.18
C ALA A 771 -37.24 9.97 25.16
N PRO A 772 -38.18 10.94 25.21
CA PRO A 772 -38.17 12.05 24.26
C PRO A 772 -36.97 12.97 24.53
N ARG A 773 -36.35 13.47 23.46
CA ARG A 773 -35.15 14.35 23.53
C ARG A 773 -33.98 13.68 24.26
N SER A 774 -33.79 12.38 24.04
CA SER A 774 -32.57 11.72 24.53
C SER A 774 -31.38 12.38 23.84
N PRO A 775 -30.38 12.88 24.61
CA PRO A 775 -29.26 13.61 24.05
C PRO A 775 -28.43 12.73 23.12
N ALA A 776 -27.64 13.35 22.24
CA ALA A 776 -26.59 12.63 21.53
C ALA A 776 -25.67 11.97 22.57
N LEU A 777 -25.30 10.71 22.33
CA LEU A 777 -24.40 9.98 23.23
C LEU A 777 -22.95 10.41 23.00
N ALA A 778 -22.07 10.12 23.97
CA ALA A 778 -20.63 10.32 23.81
C ALA A 778 -20.00 9.34 22.80
N ALA A 779 -20.58 8.14 22.66
CA ALA A 779 -20.18 7.12 21.69
C ALA A 779 -21.39 6.24 21.32
N CYS A 780 -21.35 5.60 20.15
CA CYS A 780 -22.39 4.63 19.80
C CYS A 780 -22.37 3.42 20.72
N PRO A 781 -23.54 2.92 21.14
CA PRO A 781 -23.61 1.62 21.75
C PRO A 781 -23.11 0.56 20.76
N VAL A 782 -22.33 -0.40 21.23
CA VAL A 782 -21.78 -1.44 20.37
C VAL A 782 -22.92 -2.40 19.98
N PRO A 783 -23.14 -2.67 18.67
CA PRO A 783 -24.11 -3.68 18.27
C PRO A 783 -23.75 -5.04 18.88
N PRO A 784 -24.72 -5.86 19.30
CA PRO A 784 -24.45 -7.23 19.74
C PRO A 784 -23.63 -7.99 18.67
N SER A 785 -22.39 -8.34 18.99
CA SER A 785 -21.50 -9.03 18.07
C SER A 785 -22.04 -10.42 17.71
N ASP A 786 -22.02 -10.81 16.43
CA ASP A 786 -22.33 -12.17 15.96
C ASP A 786 -21.28 -13.22 16.41
N PHE A 787 -20.32 -12.82 17.26
CA PHE A 787 -19.20 -13.59 17.84
C PHE A 787 -19.60 -14.81 18.70
N ARG A 788 -20.89 -15.11 18.87
CA ARG A 788 -21.37 -16.29 19.61
C ARG A 788 -21.84 -17.45 18.74
N LYS A 789 -21.75 -17.39 17.40
CA LYS A 789 -22.07 -18.55 16.56
C LYS A 789 -21.00 -19.67 16.55
N HIS A 790 -19.79 -19.43 17.07
CA HIS A 790 -18.73 -20.45 17.14
C HIS A 790 -18.26 -20.84 18.55
N VAL A 791 -18.97 -20.43 19.61
CA VAL A 791 -18.74 -21.01 20.95
C VAL A 791 -20.04 -21.66 21.40
N GLY A 792 -20.26 -22.85 20.87
CA GLY A 792 -21.39 -23.70 21.19
C GLY A 792 -20.98 -25.17 21.28
N VAL A 793 -20.66 -25.60 22.50
CA VAL A 793 -21.00 -26.94 23.02
C VAL A 793 -20.26 -28.15 22.39
N ARG A 794 -19.06 -28.48 22.89
CA ARG A 794 -18.82 -29.55 23.88
C ARG A 794 -17.35 -29.64 24.27
#